data_AF-A0A8X6I8L0-F1
#
_entry.id   AF-A0A8X6I8L0-F1
#
_cell.length_a   1.000
_cell.length_b   1.000
_cell.length_c   1.000
_cell.angle_alpha   90.00
_cell.angle_beta   90.00
_cell.angle_gamma   90.00
#
_symmetry.space_group_name_H-M   'P 1'
#
loop_
_entity.id
_entity.type
_entity.pdbx_description
1 polymer ?
#
loop_
_entity_poly.entity_id
_entity_poly.type
_entity_poly.pdbx_seq_one_letter_code
_entity_poly.pdbx_strand_id
1 'polypeptide(L)'
;MKFFDKICLLLFLTNVDSRLKEQHRPCSFNPLCTCSNGGPDLGSVCCHNIPFMTVPSQINNSAIYIMSLKENKLRFLEDNSLNGTGLWKLQINNNLLTDLPSNALAGLEKTLSILDLSKNNLVRIPREAIQNLEKLSNLNLAGNKIAFLNSDDFRNLGKTLKHLDLSENALMHVQNDVFRNMISLEVLNLAYNAIISIDDITFHGGLNNLKHIILTGNQLHQIPLNALANFRNIKIVNLNENLISSISEGREIRNRIHLDELHLEHNLIKELTAESFRLFSQVDRIFLKGNPLSIVNDTFLTTNTTEIYMPYCSISVITNNAFLSSTHTLQVLDLSHNHLKEFPVLPLTRLTKLSLAGNLIKEVVPEDIKYCGNSLKYLDIRGTKMNGLSEESMKYLPNVRELSFNKHYPVINAETLQNISPSMEKLYMVRCSIKIIENGAFNRLSGLKSLDLSYNSISKIGNTTFKDIRHSLEKLILHSALKISIFPYKALNSLSKLEYLDISSNHIQYLPYNSFISFQNLRHLNLNHNELKDIDSNFVNDIHNPNLAEIKMAFNKITSLKSYTFRNLRSLIHLQLNDNLIEYIRKSAFLDLDSIMVIRLEGNSIQTIDNEAFQNLPNIQVINLAYNKLSSFNLEAFNQVGRLSTLRIDVDHNNIQNLTGNYTVTHTSSNIKHLNFSHNNISYLDSNYLDPIRLSITILDLSYNRLENLTTLAFTNMAHLQTLILSNNMISTINEDEFKDLRSIQVLDLSKNNLNYLPENLFEKQKQLRIFLLHHNDVDELPEDIFKATVLEQIDLSFNNLGEFPYYSLFHIKDSLQFLNLAGNQIEALNFSSIMFLQNLRFLSLSQNRLFLPSSAEELHLPKLITLDLSYNVIEELPAWIVNHLPLSLEELNLANTSLKTVPALGSCNILILNLSSNSIQTVEQEEFEQLKKLQMLDLSNNLLINTYNNVWSNLQHLKTLYLQKNPIKKLLNNSFMNMERLQELFIKNLNLQEIDQEIFHELTALKKIEMDTYPNKNIDLSQMLRNNQGIQEIHLHVQDNGLDGILNGELPKSLKSIVLEGGNLRHLDESIFSYIQSQTLKLNIRNSNITKLSQKVFQNMKEVKNITVEFINNKLQTLEKLYAVEKEVPGKYLKHLKLTENQLDCNCELSWIWEWLNEYEYENKCEENLCEDTYLHDLRETKCVNMNNRSIINAFKTDLQCFSNGTPAEAPTRILLHFFISTALMLFYIHVVVV
;
A
#
# COMPACT_ATOMS: atom_id res chain seq x y z
N MET A 1 25.55 -3.34 16.44
CA MET A 1 24.26 -3.22 17.18
C MET A 1 23.83 -1.80 17.54
N LYS A 2 24.67 -0.87 18.03
CA LYS A 2 24.25 0.53 18.32
C LYS A 2 24.26 1.51 17.12
N PHE A 3 24.47 1.01 15.90
CA PHE A 3 24.62 1.82 14.67
C PHE A 3 23.49 1.57 13.64
N PHE A 4 22.90 0.36 13.64
CA PHE A 4 21.63 0.08 12.94
C PHE A 4 20.48 0.92 13.51
N ASP A 5 20.49 1.19 14.82
CA ASP A 5 19.59 2.15 15.46
C ASP A 5 19.78 3.58 14.94
N LYS A 6 20.93 3.95 14.34
CA LYS A 6 21.22 5.32 13.86
C LYS A 6 20.82 5.59 12.41
N ILE A 7 20.85 4.58 11.54
CA ILE A 7 20.32 4.68 10.17
C ILE A 7 18.81 4.47 10.19
N CYS A 8 18.32 3.55 11.03
CA CYS A 8 16.92 3.58 11.44
C CYS A 8 16.58 4.90 12.13
N LEU A 9 17.44 5.54 12.93
CA LEU A 9 17.16 6.89 13.49
C LEU A 9 17.12 8.00 12.44
N LEU A 10 17.82 7.90 11.30
CA LEU A 10 17.81 8.94 10.25
C LEU A 10 16.64 8.78 9.27
N LEU A 11 16.22 7.54 8.98
CA LEU A 11 14.92 7.24 8.36
C LEU A 11 13.76 7.43 9.36
N PHE A 12 14.00 7.23 10.66
CA PHE A 12 13.10 7.69 11.71
C PHE A 12 13.13 9.20 11.81
N LEU A 13 14.18 9.95 11.47
CA LEU A 13 14.12 11.42 11.57
C LEU A 13 13.24 12.05 10.48
N THR A 14 12.85 11.30 9.46
CA THR A 14 11.70 11.65 8.61
C THR A 14 10.35 11.20 9.19
N ASN A 15 10.31 10.18 10.05
CA ASN A 15 9.10 9.73 10.79
C ASN A 15 9.01 10.23 12.25
N VAL A 16 9.95 11.02 12.77
CA VAL A 16 10.00 11.45 14.19
C VAL A 16 9.05 12.61 14.44
N ASP A 17 8.49 13.21 13.39
CA ASP A 17 7.35 14.13 13.54
C ASP A 17 6.06 13.41 13.97
N SER A 18 5.97 12.06 13.91
CA SER A 18 4.80 11.32 14.43
C SER A 18 4.75 11.28 15.97
N ARG A 19 5.83 11.66 16.66
CA ARG A 19 5.92 11.68 18.14
C ARG A 19 5.56 13.01 18.79
N LEU A 20 5.33 14.08 18.02
CA LEU A 20 4.76 15.31 18.56
C LEU A 20 3.26 15.32 18.32
N LYS A 21 2.55 14.55 19.16
CA LYS A 21 1.10 14.71 19.39
C LYS A 21 0.84 16.04 20.11
N GLU A 22 1.11 17.16 19.46
CA GLU A 22 0.38 18.37 19.77
C GLU A 22 -0.99 18.24 19.09
N GLN A 23 -2.05 18.45 19.85
CA GLN A 23 -3.41 18.58 19.35
C GLN A 23 -3.49 19.83 18.46
N HIS A 24 -3.01 19.72 17.21
CA HIS A 24 -3.05 20.79 16.23
C HIS A 24 -4.52 21.16 15.96
N ARG A 25 -4.80 22.46 16.00
CA ARG A 25 -6.15 23.00 15.85
C ARG A 25 -6.49 23.09 14.36
N PRO A 26 -7.78 23.20 13.98
CA PRO A 26 -8.14 23.52 12.61
C PRO A 26 -7.41 24.77 12.11
N CYS A 27 -6.89 24.74 10.88
CA CYS A 27 -6.29 25.91 10.26
C CYS A 27 -7.32 27.00 9.98
N SER A 28 -6.91 28.27 10.08
CA SER A 28 -7.79 29.42 9.83
C SER A 28 -8.21 29.54 8.36
N PHE A 29 -7.35 29.12 7.42
CA PHE A 29 -7.62 29.18 5.98
C PHE A 29 -8.43 27.98 5.47
N ASN A 30 -8.27 26.81 6.10
CA ASN A 30 -9.06 25.62 5.80
C ASN A 30 -9.19 24.76 7.06
N PRO A 31 -10.36 24.77 7.73
CA PRO A 31 -10.54 24.04 8.97
C PRO A 31 -10.52 22.50 8.84
N LEU A 32 -10.47 21.94 7.62
CA LEU A 32 -10.19 20.52 7.40
C LEU A 32 -8.71 20.20 7.60
N CYS A 33 -7.83 21.19 7.40
CA CYS A 33 -6.41 21.06 7.70
C CYS A 33 -6.14 21.34 9.18
N THR A 34 -5.03 20.80 9.69
CA THR A 34 -4.59 21.07 11.07
C THR A 34 -3.36 21.97 11.09
N CYS A 35 -3.38 22.96 11.97
CA CYS A 35 -2.35 23.96 12.19
C CYS A 35 -1.88 23.92 13.65
N SER A 36 -0.57 24.05 13.88
CA SER A 36 -0.03 24.08 15.25
C SER A 36 -0.39 25.37 16.00
N ASN A 37 -0.57 26.48 15.28
CA ASN A 37 -0.97 27.78 15.83
C ASN A 37 -2.26 28.27 15.17
N GLY A 38 -3.13 28.95 15.95
CA GLY A 38 -4.44 29.43 15.50
C GLY A 38 -4.50 30.93 15.13
N GLY A 39 -3.36 31.59 15.01
CA GLY A 39 -3.24 33.01 14.64
C GLY A 39 -2.87 33.21 13.16
N PRO A 40 -2.46 34.43 12.75
CA PRO A 40 -1.88 34.66 11.41
C PRO A 40 -0.59 33.84 11.20
N ASP A 41 0.10 33.48 12.28
CA ASP A 41 1.20 32.53 12.29
C ASP A 41 0.63 31.11 12.43
N LEU A 42 0.68 30.33 11.36
CA LEU A 42 0.03 29.01 11.28
C LEU A 42 0.93 27.87 11.83
N GLY A 43 2.24 28.10 11.93
CA GLY A 43 3.20 27.13 12.47
C GLY A 43 3.40 25.92 11.55
N SER A 44 2.98 24.72 11.96
CA SER A 44 2.98 23.50 11.14
C SER A 44 1.61 23.25 10.54
N VAL A 45 1.51 23.17 9.21
CA VAL A 45 0.28 22.94 8.44
C VAL A 45 0.26 21.52 7.91
N CYS A 46 -0.77 20.75 8.23
CA CYS A 46 -0.98 19.40 7.70
C CYS A 46 -2.36 19.28 7.05
N CYS A 47 -2.37 18.94 5.76
CA CYS A 47 -3.57 18.68 4.98
C CYS A 47 -3.44 17.32 4.29
N HIS A 48 -4.28 16.36 4.66
CA HIS A 48 -4.25 15.02 4.07
C HIS A 48 -5.60 14.67 3.45
N ASN A 49 -5.62 14.23 2.20
CA ASN A 49 -6.84 13.88 1.45
C ASN A 49 -7.88 15.03 1.37
N ILE A 50 -7.42 16.28 1.48
CA ILE A 50 -8.23 17.48 1.30
C ILE A 50 -7.99 18.01 -0.10
N PRO A 51 -8.97 18.00 -1.00
CA PRO A 51 -8.75 18.45 -2.37
C PRO A 51 -8.35 19.93 -2.43
N PHE A 52 -7.21 20.22 -3.06
CA PHE A 52 -6.75 21.57 -3.34
C PHE A 52 -6.47 21.72 -4.84
N MET A 53 -7.07 22.74 -5.45
CA MET A 53 -6.70 23.16 -6.81
C MET A 53 -5.44 24.03 -6.77
N THR A 54 -5.39 24.98 -5.81
CA THR A 54 -4.24 25.84 -5.51
C THR A 54 -3.91 25.79 -4.03
N VAL A 55 -2.69 26.24 -3.71
CA VAL A 55 -2.32 26.57 -2.33
C VAL A 55 -3.10 27.84 -1.93
N PRO A 56 -3.88 27.81 -0.83
CA PRO A 56 -4.67 28.96 -0.38
C PRO A 56 -3.84 30.24 -0.20
N SER A 57 -4.33 31.39 -0.70
CA SER A 57 -3.56 32.64 -0.71
C SER A 57 -3.21 33.17 0.69
N GLN A 58 -3.96 32.80 1.72
CA GLN A 58 -3.71 33.14 3.13
C GLN A 58 -2.41 32.53 3.67
N ILE A 59 -1.86 31.52 2.99
CA ILE A 59 -0.54 30.95 3.31
C ILE A 59 0.58 31.94 2.98
N ASN A 60 0.40 32.76 1.95
CA ASN A 60 1.40 33.74 1.50
C ASN A 60 1.63 34.79 2.61
N ASN A 61 2.89 35.07 2.92
CA ASN A 61 3.34 35.94 4.03
C ASN A 61 2.96 35.48 5.46
N SER A 62 2.49 34.24 5.64
CA SER A 62 2.23 33.67 6.97
C SER A 62 3.47 32.97 7.54
N ALA A 63 3.67 33.04 8.86
CA ALA A 63 4.78 32.33 9.51
C ALA A 63 4.47 30.81 9.60
N ILE A 64 4.93 30.07 8.59
CA ILE A 64 4.80 28.61 8.48
C ILE A 64 6.20 28.00 8.44
N TYR A 65 6.44 26.96 9.22
CA TYR A 65 7.73 26.25 9.29
C TYR A 65 7.70 24.89 8.58
N ILE A 66 6.56 24.19 8.66
CA ILE A 66 6.33 22.90 8.03
C ILE A 66 5.00 22.95 7.29
N MET A 67 4.98 22.52 6.03
CA MET A 67 3.75 22.35 5.25
C MET A 67 3.70 20.97 4.62
N SER A 68 2.65 20.22 4.93
CA SER A 68 2.37 18.90 4.36
C SER A 68 1.04 18.92 3.60
N LEU A 69 1.14 18.76 2.29
CA LEU A 69 0.04 18.69 1.34
C LEU A 69 0.04 17.31 0.67
N LYS A 70 -0.47 16.27 1.36
CA LYS A 70 -0.41 14.88 0.92
C LYS A 70 -1.75 14.40 0.39
N GLU A 71 -1.78 13.80 -0.81
CA GLU A 71 -3.00 13.24 -1.42
C GLU A 71 -4.10 14.29 -1.65
N ASN A 72 -3.71 15.53 -1.92
CA ASN A 72 -4.65 16.65 -2.11
C ASN A 72 -5.12 16.80 -3.56
N LYS A 73 -4.73 15.89 -4.45
CA LYS A 73 -5.02 15.94 -5.89
C LYS A 73 -4.49 17.22 -6.56
N LEU A 74 -3.47 17.86 -5.97
CA LEU A 74 -2.89 19.10 -6.46
C LEU A 74 -2.20 18.86 -7.81
N ARG A 75 -2.55 19.64 -8.83
CA ARG A 75 -1.97 19.51 -10.18
C ARG A 75 -0.86 20.50 -10.48
N PHE A 76 -0.82 21.62 -9.76
CA PHE A 76 0.15 22.70 -9.98
C PHE A 76 0.46 23.46 -8.68
N LEU A 77 1.66 24.05 -8.59
CA LEU A 77 2.04 25.00 -7.55
C LEU A 77 2.31 26.36 -8.20
N GLU A 78 1.63 27.41 -7.75
CA GLU A 78 1.69 28.72 -8.41
C GLU A 78 2.95 29.51 -8.04
N ASP A 79 3.42 30.34 -8.98
CA ASP A 79 4.50 31.30 -8.74
C ASP A 79 4.19 32.18 -7.53
N ASN A 80 5.18 32.36 -6.65
CA ASN A 80 5.10 33.17 -5.44
C ASN A 80 4.01 32.76 -4.43
N SER A 81 3.39 31.57 -4.58
CA SER A 81 2.33 31.10 -3.65
C SER A 81 2.82 30.87 -2.23
N LEU A 82 4.12 30.63 -2.06
CA LEU A 82 4.79 30.40 -0.77
C LEU A 82 5.70 31.58 -0.36
N ASN A 83 5.59 32.72 -1.04
CA ASN A 83 6.44 33.87 -0.78
C ASN A 83 6.20 34.45 0.63
N GLY A 84 7.22 35.07 1.21
CA GLY A 84 7.16 35.65 2.55
C GLY A 84 6.93 34.65 3.68
N THR A 85 6.97 33.33 3.42
CA THR A 85 6.85 32.29 4.45
C THR A 85 8.21 31.93 5.04
N GLY A 86 8.20 31.32 6.23
CA GLY A 86 9.40 30.85 6.93
C GLY A 86 9.71 29.37 6.70
N LEU A 87 9.20 28.77 5.61
CA LEU A 87 9.16 27.32 5.45
C LEU A 87 10.55 26.70 5.47
N TRP A 88 10.74 25.73 6.36
CA TRP A 88 11.93 24.90 6.43
C TRP A 88 11.69 23.51 5.80
N LYS A 89 10.46 23.00 5.83
CA LYS A 89 10.05 21.72 5.24
C LYS A 89 8.75 21.86 4.46
N LEU A 90 8.77 21.43 3.20
CA LEU A 90 7.62 21.39 2.29
C LEU A 90 7.45 19.98 1.73
N GLN A 91 6.26 19.40 1.92
CA GLN A 91 5.91 18.08 1.40
C GLN A 91 4.65 18.18 0.53
N ILE A 92 4.76 17.82 -0.74
CA ILE A 92 3.67 17.82 -1.72
C ILE A 92 3.59 16.44 -2.40
N ASN A 93 3.78 15.38 -1.63
CA ASN A 93 3.87 14.01 -2.16
C ASN A 93 2.49 13.37 -2.41
N ASN A 94 2.42 12.37 -3.30
CA ASN A 94 1.18 11.72 -3.74
C ASN A 94 0.16 12.72 -4.32
N ASN A 95 0.61 13.63 -5.18
CA ASN A 95 -0.25 14.56 -5.91
C ASN A 95 -0.13 14.30 -7.42
N LEU A 96 -0.54 15.26 -8.24
CA LEU A 96 -0.63 15.13 -9.69
C LEU A 96 0.27 16.14 -10.42
N LEU A 97 1.29 16.69 -9.76
CA LEU A 97 2.18 17.72 -10.34
C LEU A 97 2.93 17.18 -11.55
N THR A 98 2.85 17.87 -12.70
CA THR A 98 3.61 17.52 -13.93
C THR A 98 4.89 18.34 -14.09
N ASP A 99 4.90 19.58 -13.57
CA ASP A 99 6.05 20.48 -13.53
C ASP A 99 6.02 21.39 -12.28
N LEU A 100 7.10 22.12 -12.04
CA LEU A 100 7.19 23.15 -11.01
C LEU A 100 7.72 24.47 -11.62
N PRO A 101 6.88 25.53 -11.68
CA PRO A 101 7.26 26.82 -12.24
C PRO A 101 8.49 27.46 -11.58
N SER A 102 9.21 28.31 -12.34
CA SER A 102 10.49 28.89 -11.92
C SER A 102 10.42 29.70 -10.61
N ASN A 103 9.29 30.35 -10.30
CA ASN A 103 9.12 31.14 -9.08
C ASN A 103 8.16 30.48 -8.08
N ALA A 104 7.83 29.19 -8.25
CA ALA A 104 6.92 28.49 -7.35
C ALA A 104 7.44 28.44 -5.90
N LEU A 105 8.76 28.43 -5.72
CA LEU A 105 9.45 28.43 -4.41
C LEU A 105 10.10 29.78 -4.07
N ALA A 106 9.73 30.86 -4.77
CA ALA A 106 10.27 32.19 -4.51
C ALA A 106 9.94 32.65 -3.08
N GLY A 107 10.92 33.26 -2.41
CA GLY A 107 10.85 33.66 -1.00
C GLY A 107 11.35 32.59 -0.01
N LEU A 108 11.62 31.38 -0.48
CA LEU A 108 12.10 30.26 0.36
C LEU A 108 13.62 30.05 0.30
N GLU A 109 14.36 30.91 -0.40
CA GLU A 109 15.76 30.74 -0.75
C GLU A 109 16.65 30.55 0.48
N LYS A 110 16.32 31.26 1.57
CA LYS A 110 17.12 31.28 2.81
C LYS A 110 16.55 30.42 3.93
N THR A 111 15.45 29.70 3.72
CA THR A 111 14.71 29.00 4.77
C THR A 111 14.55 27.51 4.47
N LEU A 112 14.16 27.16 3.24
CA LEU A 112 13.78 25.80 2.88
C LEU A 112 14.99 24.85 2.91
N SER A 113 14.83 23.76 3.66
CA SER A 113 15.87 22.74 3.80
C SER A 113 15.42 21.35 3.37
N ILE A 114 14.12 21.04 3.47
CA ILE A 114 13.57 19.75 3.04
C ILE A 114 12.45 20.01 2.03
N LEU A 115 12.59 19.45 0.83
CA LEU A 115 11.58 19.48 -0.22
C LEU A 115 11.24 18.05 -0.67
N ASP A 116 9.98 17.66 -0.48
CA ASP A 116 9.47 16.36 -0.91
C ASP A 116 8.41 16.53 -1.99
N LEU A 117 8.76 16.11 -3.21
CA LEU A 117 7.92 16.10 -4.40
C LEU A 117 7.69 14.66 -4.90
N SER A 118 7.87 13.66 -4.04
CA SER A 118 7.75 12.25 -4.43
C SER A 118 6.34 11.85 -4.85
N LYS A 119 6.22 10.84 -5.71
CA LYS A 119 4.95 10.27 -6.19
C LYS A 119 4.04 11.33 -6.81
N ASN A 120 4.63 12.17 -7.66
CA ASN A 120 3.94 13.08 -8.57
C ASN A 120 4.13 12.58 -10.02
N ASN A 121 3.81 13.42 -11.00
CA ASN A 121 3.99 13.14 -12.42
C ASN A 121 5.14 13.95 -13.04
N LEU A 122 6.13 14.37 -12.25
CA LEU A 122 7.22 15.23 -12.74
C LEU A 122 8.06 14.48 -13.78
N VAL A 123 8.36 15.15 -14.90
CA VAL A 123 9.08 14.49 -16.00
C VAL A 123 10.56 14.91 -16.10
N ARG A 124 10.93 15.96 -15.38
CA ARG A 124 12.30 16.51 -15.32
C ARG A 124 12.59 17.06 -13.92
N ILE A 125 13.87 17.34 -13.65
CA ILE A 125 14.26 18.10 -12.45
C ILE A 125 13.77 19.55 -12.61
N PRO A 126 13.05 20.11 -11.63
CA PRO A 126 12.57 21.50 -11.68
C PRO A 126 13.69 22.50 -11.35
N ARG A 127 14.77 22.48 -12.14
CA ARG A 127 16.04 23.17 -11.85
C ARG A 127 15.84 24.67 -11.56
N GLU A 128 14.95 25.33 -12.32
CA GLU A 128 14.77 26.78 -12.25
C GLU A 128 14.16 27.22 -10.92
N ALA A 129 13.29 26.38 -10.35
CA ALA A 129 12.66 26.60 -9.05
C ALA A 129 13.60 26.31 -7.87
N ILE A 130 14.52 25.35 -8.01
CA ILE A 130 15.35 24.88 -6.88
C ILE A 130 16.76 25.49 -6.85
N GLN A 131 17.30 25.98 -7.97
CA GLN A 131 18.70 26.42 -8.10
C GLN A 131 19.12 27.55 -7.13
N ASN A 132 18.16 28.32 -6.59
CA ASN A 132 18.42 29.44 -5.70
C ASN A 132 18.23 29.10 -4.21
N LEU A 133 17.92 27.84 -3.87
CA LEU A 133 17.66 27.43 -2.49
C LEU A 133 18.97 27.20 -1.71
N GLU A 134 19.43 28.22 -0.99
CA GLU A 134 20.70 28.28 -0.27
C GLU A 134 20.78 27.36 0.98
N LYS A 135 19.65 26.80 1.44
CA LYS A 135 19.60 25.90 2.60
C LYS A 135 19.08 24.50 2.31
N LEU A 136 18.74 24.21 1.04
CA LEU A 136 18.18 22.93 0.65
C LEU A 136 19.18 21.81 0.94
N SER A 137 18.83 20.93 1.88
CA SER A 137 19.66 19.82 2.33
C SER A 137 19.11 18.46 1.91
N ASN A 138 17.78 18.32 1.83
CA ASN A 138 17.11 17.11 1.38
C ASN A 138 16.15 17.42 0.22
N LEU A 139 16.32 16.72 -0.89
CA LEU A 139 15.44 16.76 -2.04
C LEU A 139 14.95 15.35 -2.38
N ASN A 140 13.65 15.12 -2.25
CA ASN A 140 13.01 13.85 -2.61
C ASN A 140 12.16 14.02 -3.88
N LEU A 141 12.55 13.32 -4.94
CA LEU A 141 11.90 13.28 -6.25
C LEU A 141 11.51 11.85 -6.63
N ALA A 142 11.43 10.93 -5.66
CA ALA A 142 11.15 9.53 -5.91
C ALA A 142 9.76 9.30 -6.53
N GLY A 143 9.58 8.24 -7.33
CA GLY A 143 8.25 7.88 -7.86
C GLY A 143 7.66 8.87 -8.86
N ASN A 144 8.52 9.58 -9.59
CA ASN A 144 8.14 10.50 -10.66
C ASN A 144 8.43 9.85 -12.04
N LYS A 145 8.29 10.62 -13.13
CA LYS A 145 8.51 10.17 -14.51
C LYS A 145 9.84 10.69 -15.11
N ILE A 146 10.84 10.98 -14.27
CA ILE A 146 12.11 11.59 -14.69
C ILE A 146 12.97 10.55 -15.41
N ALA A 147 13.41 10.84 -16.63
CA ALA A 147 14.18 9.89 -17.45
C ALA A 147 15.63 10.30 -17.73
N PHE A 148 15.96 11.58 -17.59
CA PHE A 148 17.28 12.12 -17.87
C PHE A 148 17.69 13.12 -16.78
N LEU A 149 18.99 13.20 -16.54
CA LEU A 149 19.62 14.22 -15.71
C LEU A 149 20.61 14.99 -16.57
N ASN A 150 20.58 16.32 -16.52
CA ASN A 150 21.54 17.20 -17.18
C ASN A 150 22.59 17.71 -16.19
N SER A 151 23.78 18.03 -16.69
CA SER A 151 24.90 18.55 -15.86
C SER A 151 24.58 19.80 -15.04
N ASP A 152 23.57 20.57 -15.43
CA ASP A 152 23.16 21.80 -14.76
C ASP A 152 21.94 21.63 -13.82
N ASP A 153 21.34 20.44 -13.73
CA ASP A 153 20.08 20.24 -12.99
C ASP A 153 20.20 20.54 -11.49
N PHE A 154 21.39 20.32 -10.91
CA PHE A 154 21.69 20.56 -9.49
C PHE A 154 22.66 21.72 -9.27
N ARG A 155 22.78 22.61 -10.26
CA ARG A 155 23.69 23.76 -10.18
C ARG A 155 23.38 24.59 -8.92
N ASN A 156 24.45 25.07 -8.27
CA ASN A 156 24.44 25.83 -7.01
C ASN A 156 24.00 25.07 -5.75
N LEU A 157 23.44 23.85 -5.85
CA LEU A 157 23.04 23.05 -4.70
C LEU A 157 24.18 22.23 -4.08
N GLY A 158 25.33 22.15 -4.73
CA GLY A 158 26.41 21.23 -4.33
C GLY A 158 27.02 21.47 -2.94
N LYS A 159 26.90 22.70 -2.39
CA LYS A 159 27.36 23.02 -1.03
C LYS A 159 26.32 22.73 0.05
N THR A 160 25.06 22.55 -0.30
CA THR A 160 23.93 22.55 0.64
C THR A 160 23.26 21.17 0.68
N LEU A 161 23.09 20.54 -0.49
CA LEU A 161 22.38 19.28 -0.63
C LEU A 161 23.18 18.11 -0.04
N LYS A 162 22.56 17.41 0.90
CA LYS A 162 23.10 16.24 1.61
C LYS A 162 22.40 14.94 1.23
N HIS A 163 21.10 14.98 0.94
CA HIS A 163 20.31 13.82 0.54
C HIS A 163 19.56 14.12 -0.75
N LEU A 164 19.77 13.27 -1.76
CA LEU A 164 19.07 13.33 -3.03
C LEU A 164 18.43 11.97 -3.30
N ASP A 165 17.10 11.95 -3.41
CA ASP A 165 16.34 10.76 -3.79
C ASP A 165 15.71 10.92 -5.17
N LEU A 166 16.14 10.08 -6.09
CA LEU A 166 15.68 9.96 -7.48
C LEU A 166 15.18 8.53 -7.76
N SER A 167 14.81 7.78 -6.72
CA SER A 167 14.36 6.39 -6.87
C SER A 167 13.00 6.29 -7.56
N GLU A 168 12.65 5.10 -8.07
CA GLU A 168 11.36 4.83 -8.73
C GLU A 168 11.05 5.82 -9.88
N ASN A 169 12.09 6.24 -10.60
CA ASN A 169 12.00 7.06 -11.80
C ASN A 169 12.34 6.21 -13.04
N ALA A 170 12.68 6.84 -14.15
CA ALA A 170 12.97 6.18 -15.41
C ALA A 170 14.36 6.48 -15.99
N LEU A 171 15.35 6.68 -15.11
CA LEU A 171 16.73 6.93 -15.52
C LEU A 171 17.37 5.68 -16.12
N MET A 172 17.93 5.78 -17.34
CA MET A 172 18.68 4.69 -17.98
C MET A 172 20.20 4.86 -17.87
N HIS A 173 20.65 6.11 -17.78
CA HIS A 173 22.04 6.48 -17.67
C HIS A 173 22.17 7.63 -16.67
N VAL A 174 23.32 7.68 -16.01
CA VAL A 174 23.71 8.82 -15.19
C VAL A 174 24.76 9.60 -15.98
N GLN A 175 24.41 10.80 -16.43
CA GLN A 175 25.31 11.61 -17.26
C GLN A 175 26.60 11.94 -16.50
N ASN A 176 27.73 11.96 -17.23
CA ASN A 176 29.00 12.37 -16.69
C ASN A 176 28.95 13.80 -16.15
N ASP A 177 29.66 14.03 -15.04
CA ASP A 177 29.74 15.33 -14.34
C ASP A 177 28.40 15.87 -13.80
N VAL A 178 27.30 15.10 -13.81
CA VAL A 178 25.99 15.58 -13.30
C VAL A 178 25.99 15.92 -11.82
N PHE A 179 26.86 15.26 -11.06
CA PHE A 179 27.09 15.51 -9.63
C PHE A 179 28.36 16.31 -9.36
N ARG A 180 28.89 17.01 -10.36
CA ARG A 180 30.10 17.81 -10.19
C ARG A 180 29.90 18.87 -9.11
N ASN A 181 30.90 19.04 -8.25
CA ASN A 181 30.88 19.94 -7.10
C ASN A 181 29.77 19.67 -6.04
N MET A 182 29.13 18.50 -6.04
CA MET A 182 28.19 18.05 -5.00
C MET A 182 28.90 17.66 -3.69
N ILE A 183 29.73 18.56 -3.17
CA ILE A 183 30.69 18.29 -2.09
C ILE A 183 30.03 17.99 -0.74
N SER A 184 28.78 18.39 -0.54
CA SER A 184 28.03 18.14 0.69
C SER A 184 27.17 16.88 0.64
N LEU A 185 27.05 16.21 -0.52
CA LEU A 185 26.16 15.08 -0.68
C LEU A 185 26.64 13.88 0.15
N GLU A 186 25.78 13.37 1.01
CA GLU A 186 26.03 12.24 1.92
C GLU A 186 25.27 10.98 1.44
N VAL A 187 24.07 11.14 0.87
CA VAL A 187 23.21 10.06 0.40
C VAL A 187 22.71 10.35 -1.01
N LEU A 188 22.92 9.38 -1.92
CA LEU A 188 22.37 9.38 -3.27
C LEU A 188 21.54 8.12 -3.49
N ASN A 189 20.23 8.27 -3.66
CA ASN A 189 19.31 7.18 -3.96
C ASN A 189 18.87 7.21 -5.43
N LEU A 190 19.24 6.17 -6.17
CA LEU A 190 18.92 5.94 -7.58
C LEU A 190 18.19 4.59 -7.77
N ALA A 191 17.59 4.06 -6.70
CA ALA A 191 16.93 2.75 -6.73
C ALA A 191 15.75 2.68 -7.71
N TYR A 192 15.43 1.48 -8.21
CA TYR A 192 14.29 1.17 -9.07
C TYR A 192 14.18 2.08 -10.30
N ASN A 193 15.32 2.41 -10.89
CA ASN A 193 15.42 3.03 -12.21
C ASN A 193 15.71 1.94 -13.26
N ALA A 194 16.21 2.32 -14.43
CA ALA A 194 16.59 1.41 -15.52
C ALA A 194 18.09 1.52 -15.84
N ILE A 195 18.94 1.81 -14.85
CA ILE A 195 20.36 2.12 -15.09
C ILE A 195 21.11 0.86 -15.52
N ILE A 196 21.68 0.88 -16.73
CA ILE A 196 22.39 -0.28 -17.31
C ILE A 196 23.86 -0.31 -16.89
N SER A 197 24.50 0.86 -16.80
CA SER A 197 25.90 1.00 -16.43
C SER A 197 26.18 2.36 -15.81
N ILE A 198 27.31 2.45 -15.10
CA ILE A 198 27.86 3.70 -14.56
C ILE A 198 29.29 3.82 -15.07
N ASP A 199 29.62 4.96 -15.68
CA ASP A 199 30.95 5.23 -16.22
C ASP A 199 31.93 5.58 -15.08
N ASP A 200 33.21 5.30 -15.29
CA ASP A 200 34.30 5.53 -14.33
C ASP A 200 34.40 7.02 -13.95
N ILE A 201 34.09 7.92 -14.89
CA ILE A 201 34.14 9.38 -14.67
C ILE A 201 32.83 9.98 -14.17
N THR A 202 31.72 9.22 -14.10
CA THR A 202 30.40 9.75 -13.75
C THR A 202 30.40 10.51 -12.42
N PHE A 203 31.16 10.03 -11.43
CA PHE A 203 31.25 10.62 -10.10
C PHE A 203 32.49 11.48 -9.84
N HIS A 204 33.26 11.79 -10.89
CA HIS A 204 34.51 12.51 -10.76
C HIS A 204 34.30 13.95 -10.26
N GLY A 205 35.19 14.43 -9.37
CA GLY A 205 35.27 15.84 -8.99
C GLY A 205 34.11 16.42 -8.15
N GLY A 206 33.23 15.59 -7.57
CA GLY A 206 32.04 16.11 -6.86
C GLY A 206 31.71 15.48 -5.51
N LEU A 207 31.82 14.15 -5.37
CA LEU A 207 31.12 13.40 -4.31
C LEU A 207 32.03 12.93 -3.16
N ASN A 208 32.91 13.82 -2.67
CA ASN A 208 33.93 13.45 -1.68
C ASN A 208 33.36 13.04 -0.30
N ASN A 209 32.16 13.50 0.05
CA ASN A 209 31.51 13.23 1.34
C ASN A 209 30.40 12.17 1.24
N LEU A 210 30.24 11.53 0.08
CA LEU A 210 29.20 10.53 -0.12
C LEU A 210 29.47 9.34 0.80
N LYS A 211 28.48 9.01 1.63
CA LYS A 211 28.50 7.89 2.59
C LYS A 211 27.64 6.73 2.11
N HIS A 212 26.54 7.02 1.41
CA HIS A 212 25.57 6.03 0.97
C HIS A 212 25.24 6.21 -0.51
N ILE A 213 25.38 5.15 -1.29
CA ILE A 213 24.86 5.07 -2.65
C ILE A 213 23.91 3.89 -2.77
N ILE A 214 22.69 4.15 -3.22
CA ILE A 214 21.63 3.16 -3.35
C ILE A 214 21.28 3.02 -4.82
N LEU A 215 21.54 1.85 -5.39
CA LEU A 215 21.36 1.49 -6.79
C LEU A 215 20.49 0.24 -6.93
N THR A 216 19.70 -0.09 -5.89
CA THR A 216 18.80 -1.24 -5.84
C THR A 216 17.89 -1.30 -7.07
N GLY A 217 17.60 -2.47 -7.64
CA GLY A 217 16.55 -2.60 -8.65
C GLY A 217 16.85 -1.94 -9.99
N ASN A 218 18.12 -1.90 -10.41
CA ASN A 218 18.56 -1.39 -11.72
C ASN A 218 19.01 -2.56 -12.63
N GLN A 219 19.63 -2.25 -13.77
CA GLN A 219 20.07 -3.24 -14.77
C GLN A 219 21.60 -3.40 -14.81
N LEU A 220 22.29 -3.16 -13.69
CA LEU A 220 23.75 -3.22 -13.65
C LEU A 220 24.24 -4.67 -13.80
N HIS A 221 25.11 -4.92 -14.78
CA HIS A 221 25.75 -6.23 -14.99
C HIS A 221 27.03 -6.43 -14.17
N GLN A 222 27.63 -5.35 -13.70
CA GLN A 222 28.89 -5.36 -12.95
C GLN A 222 28.87 -4.30 -11.86
N ILE A 223 29.67 -4.51 -10.81
CA ILE A 223 29.92 -3.49 -9.79
C ILE A 223 30.81 -2.40 -10.41
N PRO A 224 30.43 -1.10 -10.36
CA PRO A 224 31.21 -0.03 -10.96
C PRO A 224 32.42 0.36 -10.08
N LEU A 225 33.33 -0.59 -9.86
CA LEU A 225 34.41 -0.50 -8.86
C LEU A 225 35.34 0.71 -9.07
N ASN A 226 35.64 1.07 -10.31
CA ASN A 226 36.48 2.25 -10.61
C ASN A 226 35.77 3.55 -10.20
N ALA A 227 34.47 3.67 -10.51
CA ALA A 227 33.67 4.82 -10.10
C ALA A 227 33.54 4.89 -8.56
N LEU A 228 33.34 3.74 -7.89
CA LEU A 228 33.27 3.64 -6.43
C LEU A 228 34.60 3.97 -5.75
N ALA A 229 35.74 3.63 -6.36
CA ALA A 229 37.07 3.89 -5.83
C ALA A 229 37.40 5.39 -5.72
N ASN A 230 36.65 6.25 -6.42
CA ASN A 230 36.77 7.69 -6.29
C ASN A 230 36.19 8.24 -4.96
N PHE A 231 35.32 7.47 -4.28
CA PHE A 231 34.72 7.91 -3.02
C PHE A 231 35.63 7.67 -1.83
N ARG A 232 35.98 8.73 -1.10
CA ARG A 232 36.88 8.64 0.06
C ARG A 232 36.17 8.24 1.37
N ASN A 233 34.88 8.56 1.48
CA ASN A 233 34.09 8.41 2.71
C ASN A 233 32.91 7.45 2.54
N ILE A 234 32.89 6.67 1.46
CA ILE A 234 31.80 5.72 1.20
C ILE A 234 31.75 4.67 2.32
N LYS A 235 30.54 4.38 2.78
CA LYS A 235 30.27 3.43 3.86
C LYS A 235 29.33 2.34 3.41
N ILE A 236 28.26 2.71 2.70
CA ILE A 236 27.22 1.79 2.26
C ILE A 236 27.07 1.86 0.76
N VAL A 237 27.21 0.71 0.13
CA VAL A 237 26.90 0.50 -1.29
C VAL A 237 25.78 -0.52 -1.37
N ASN A 238 24.62 -0.11 -1.89
CA ASN A 238 23.49 -1.01 -2.08
C ASN A 238 23.24 -1.26 -3.57
N LEU A 239 23.49 -2.49 -4.00
CA LEU A 239 23.39 -2.95 -5.39
C LEU A 239 22.40 -4.11 -5.52
N ASN A 240 21.44 -4.22 -4.61
CA ASN A 240 20.48 -5.32 -4.59
C ASN A 240 19.61 -5.33 -5.83
N GLU A 241 19.06 -6.48 -6.21
CA GLU A 241 18.11 -6.60 -7.33
C GLU A 241 18.66 -6.00 -8.64
N ASN A 242 19.93 -6.31 -8.94
CA ASN A 242 20.57 -5.98 -10.21
C ASN A 242 20.90 -7.27 -10.98
N LEU A 243 21.63 -7.16 -12.09
CA LEU A 243 22.00 -8.26 -12.96
C LEU A 243 23.49 -8.64 -12.81
N ILE A 244 24.07 -8.43 -11.62
CA ILE A 244 25.51 -8.62 -11.38
C ILE A 244 25.84 -10.11 -11.33
N SER A 245 26.72 -10.57 -12.23
CA SER A 245 27.13 -11.99 -12.30
C SER A 245 28.42 -12.31 -11.55
N SER A 246 29.28 -11.32 -11.33
CA SER A 246 30.57 -11.47 -10.65
C SER A 246 30.93 -10.22 -9.84
N ILE A 247 31.65 -10.39 -8.73
CA ILE A 247 32.10 -9.27 -7.88
C ILE A 247 33.39 -8.64 -8.42
N SER A 248 34.23 -9.40 -9.13
CA SER A 248 35.58 -8.98 -9.54
C SER A 248 35.90 -9.28 -11.01
N GLU A 249 35.70 -8.30 -11.89
CA GLU A 249 36.20 -8.29 -13.28
C GLU A 249 36.98 -6.98 -13.62
N GLY A 250 37.30 -6.15 -12.62
CA GLY A 250 37.94 -4.84 -12.80
C GLY A 250 39.47 -4.89 -12.97
N ARG A 251 40.01 -3.88 -13.67
CA ARG A 251 41.46 -3.59 -13.67
C ARG A 251 41.92 -3.24 -12.24
N GLU A 252 43.23 -3.37 -11.96
CA GLU A 252 43.78 -2.96 -10.67
C GLU A 252 43.45 -1.49 -10.35
N ILE A 253 42.75 -1.27 -9.23
CA ILE A 253 42.49 0.07 -8.70
C ILE A 253 43.66 0.50 -7.81
N ARG A 254 44.02 1.79 -7.86
CA ARG A 254 45.16 2.33 -7.09
C ARG A 254 44.99 2.19 -5.57
N ASN A 255 43.74 2.26 -5.07
CA ASN A 255 43.41 2.18 -3.65
C ASN A 255 42.29 1.16 -3.43
N ARG A 256 42.45 0.24 -2.47
CA ARG A 256 41.39 -0.71 -2.06
C ARG A 256 40.25 0.01 -1.35
N ILE A 257 39.03 -0.44 -1.60
CA ILE A 257 37.79 0.18 -1.07
C ILE A 257 37.51 -0.33 0.35
N HIS A 258 37.11 0.55 1.26
CA HIS A 258 36.65 0.22 2.62
C HIS A 258 35.16 0.52 2.75
N LEU A 259 34.37 -0.41 3.32
CA LEU A 259 32.91 -0.27 3.48
C LEU A 259 32.43 -0.74 4.85
N ASP A 260 31.41 -0.05 5.39
CA ASP A 260 30.64 -0.49 6.55
C ASP A 260 29.60 -1.56 6.13
N GLU A 261 28.97 -1.42 4.96
CA GLU A 261 27.95 -2.34 4.43
C GLU A 261 28.02 -2.47 2.90
N LEU A 262 27.93 -3.70 2.39
CA LEU A 262 27.80 -4.01 0.97
C LEU A 262 26.58 -4.92 0.78
N HIS A 263 25.59 -4.40 0.05
CA HIS A 263 24.38 -5.14 -0.30
C HIS A 263 24.44 -5.60 -1.75
N LEU A 264 24.31 -6.91 -1.96
CA LEU A 264 24.32 -7.60 -3.24
C LEU A 264 23.17 -8.63 -3.34
N GLU A 265 22.15 -8.53 -2.51
CA GLU A 265 20.98 -9.42 -2.51
C GLU A 265 20.31 -9.49 -3.88
N HIS A 266 19.80 -10.66 -4.25
CA HIS A 266 19.00 -10.89 -5.47
C HIS A 266 19.74 -10.49 -6.77
N ASN A 267 21.03 -10.79 -6.86
CA ASN A 267 21.83 -10.67 -8.09
C ASN A 267 22.07 -12.05 -8.74
N LEU A 268 23.00 -12.16 -9.69
CA LEU A 268 23.26 -13.37 -10.48
C LEU A 268 24.58 -14.05 -10.12
N ILE A 269 25.11 -13.79 -8.93
CA ILE A 269 26.42 -14.27 -8.50
C ILE A 269 26.36 -15.79 -8.29
N LYS A 270 27.12 -16.55 -9.09
CA LYS A 270 27.09 -18.03 -9.10
C LYS A 270 28.11 -18.68 -8.16
N GLU A 271 29.25 -18.03 -7.97
CA GLU A 271 30.35 -18.50 -7.15
C GLU A 271 31.08 -17.33 -6.47
N LEU A 272 31.66 -17.61 -5.31
CA LEU A 272 32.62 -16.72 -4.65
C LEU A 272 33.98 -17.39 -4.63
N THR A 273 34.99 -16.69 -5.14
CA THR A 273 36.37 -17.16 -5.30
C THR A 273 37.35 -16.25 -4.56
N ALA A 274 38.63 -16.62 -4.53
CA ALA A 274 39.71 -15.80 -3.97
C ALA A 274 39.80 -14.37 -4.54
N GLU A 275 39.31 -14.14 -5.76
CA GLU A 275 39.35 -12.83 -6.41
C GLU A 275 38.17 -11.94 -6.04
N SER A 276 37.04 -12.51 -5.60
CA SER A 276 35.76 -11.79 -5.46
C SER A 276 35.86 -10.52 -4.62
N PHE A 277 36.58 -10.55 -3.49
CA PHE A 277 36.72 -9.40 -2.60
C PHE A 277 38.12 -8.78 -2.58
N ARG A 278 39.02 -9.15 -3.51
CA ARG A 278 40.43 -8.71 -3.51
C ARG A 278 40.58 -7.19 -3.52
N LEU A 279 39.67 -6.49 -4.19
CA LEU A 279 39.70 -5.03 -4.35
C LEU A 279 39.16 -4.25 -3.12
N PHE A 280 38.60 -4.94 -2.13
CA PHE A 280 38.12 -4.34 -0.88
C PHE A 280 39.12 -4.59 0.25
N SER A 281 39.54 -3.57 0.99
CA SER A 281 40.45 -3.75 2.14
C SER A 281 39.73 -4.34 3.34
N GLN A 282 38.50 -3.91 3.59
CA GLN A 282 37.61 -4.38 4.65
C GLN A 282 36.17 -4.06 4.26
N VAL A 283 35.27 -5.00 4.55
CA VAL A 283 33.82 -4.80 4.45
C VAL A 283 33.21 -5.35 5.72
N ASP A 284 32.67 -4.49 6.58
CA ASP A 284 32.19 -4.93 7.90
C ASP A 284 31.00 -5.88 7.77
N ARG A 285 30.04 -5.59 6.89
CA ARG A 285 28.81 -6.37 6.70
C ARG A 285 28.54 -6.63 5.23
N ILE A 286 28.33 -7.89 4.87
CA ILE A 286 28.06 -8.33 3.50
C ILE A 286 26.71 -9.04 3.44
N PHE A 287 25.86 -8.58 2.52
CA PHE A 287 24.55 -9.18 2.28
C PHE A 287 24.48 -9.73 0.85
N LEU A 288 24.13 -11.00 0.73
CA LEU A 288 24.20 -11.78 -0.52
C LEU A 288 22.93 -12.60 -0.75
N LYS A 289 21.88 -12.39 0.04
CA LYS A 289 20.64 -13.17 0.04
C LYS A 289 20.10 -13.40 -1.38
N GLY A 290 19.69 -14.62 -1.69
CA GLY A 290 18.97 -14.95 -2.94
C GLY A 290 19.78 -14.86 -4.23
N ASN A 291 21.12 -14.83 -4.15
CA ASN A 291 21.97 -15.09 -5.31
C ASN A 291 22.03 -16.59 -5.61
N PRO A 292 22.20 -17.05 -6.86
CA PRO A 292 22.36 -18.47 -7.20
C PRO A 292 23.75 -19.02 -6.84
N LEU A 293 24.21 -18.76 -5.61
CA LEU A 293 25.54 -19.06 -5.12
C LEU A 293 25.70 -20.54 -4.77
N SER A 294 26.21 -21.33 -5.70
CA SER A 294 26.36 -22.79 -5.50
C SER A 294 27.57 -23.15 -4.63
N ILE A 295 28.66 -22.40 -4.75
CA ILE A 295 29.98 -22.68 -4.17
C ILE A 295 30.57 -21.41 -3.54
N VAL A 296 31.10 -21.54 -2.32
CA VAL A 296 31.93 -20.54 -1.64
C VAL A 296 33.33 -21.13 -1.44
N ASN A 297 34.29 -20.70 -2.25
CA ASN A 297 35.63 -21.27 -2.28
C ASN A 297 36.70 -20.20 -2.02
N ASP A 298 37.41 -20.34 -0.90
CA ASP A 298 38.61 -19.55 -0.59
C ASP A 298 38.39 -18.04 -0.76
N THR A 299 37.21 -17.53 -0.37
CA THR A 299 36.71 -16.21 -0.75
C THR A 299 37.35 -15.05 0.03
N PHE A 300 37.45 -15.18 1.35
CA PHE A 300 37.91 -14.10 2.24
C PHE A 300 39.37 -14.33 2.66
N LEU A 301 40.27 -14.38 1.68
CA LEU A 301 41.73 -14.57 1.89
C LEU A 301 42.52 -13.28 2.12
N THR A 302 41.96 -12.13 1.74
CA THR A 302 42.66 -10.83 1.84
C THR A 302 41.80 -9.71 2.43
N THR A 303 40.54 -10.01 2.76
CA THR A 303 39.53 -9.01 3.17
C THR A 303 38.93 -9.43 4.51
N ASN A 304 38.96 -8.51 5.46
CA ASN A 304 38.36 -8.72 6.78
C ASN A 304 36.89 -8.33 6.78
N THR A 305 36.06 -9.16 7.42
CA THR A 305 34.62 -8.94 7.56
C THR A 305 34.15 -9.33 8.97
N THR A 306 33.07 -8.68 9.43
CA THR A 306 32.47 -8.91 10.75
C THR A 306 31.12 -9.63 10.69
N GLU A 307 30.32 -9.41 9.64
CA GLU A 307 29.02 -10.07 9.46
C GLU A 307 28.81 -10.48 8.01
N ILE A 308 28.33 -11.70 7.78
CA ILE A 308 28.03 -12.21 6.44
C ILE A 308 26.64 -12.84 6.45
N TYR A 309 25.80 -12.40 5.53
CA TYR A 309 24.43 -12.88 5.35
C TYR A 309 24.27 -13.46 3.94
N MET A 310 24.19 -14.79 3.85
CA MET A 310 23.97 -15.52 2.61
C MET A 310 22.73 -16.43 2.66
N PRO A 311 21.54 -15.94 3.08
CA PRO A 311 20.39 -16.81 3.13
C PRO A 311 19.77 -17.02 1.74
N TYR A 312 19.16 -18.18 1.48
CA TYR A 312 18.49 -18.49 0.21
C TYR A 312 19.41 -18.47 -1.03
N CYS A 313 20.68 -18.79 -0.89
CA CYS A 313 21.63 -18.71 -2.01
C CYS A 313 21.87 -20.04 -2.75
N SER A 314 21.18 -21.12 -2.38
CA SER A 314 21.40 -22.47 -2.92
C SER A 314 22.81 -23.05 -2.67
N ILE A 315 23.52 -22.57 -1.65
CA ILE A 315 24.89 -23.00 -1.34
C ILE A 315 24.88 -24.49 -0.99
N SER A 316 25.76 -25.25 -1.64
CA SER A 316 25.93 -26.68 -1.40
C SER A 316 27.32 -27.04 -0.87
N VAL A 317 28.33 -26.21 -1.16
CA VAL A 317 29.74 -26.45 -0.78
C VAL A 317 30.36 -25.14 -0.27
N ILE A 318 31.05 -25.24 0.87
CA ILE A 318 31.89 -24.18 1.44
C ILE A 318 33.23 -24.82 1.81
N THR A 319 34.35 -24.24 1.36
CA THR A 319 35.69 -24.78 1.72
C THR A 319 36.11 -24.37 3.13
N ASN A 320 36.95 -25.18 3.77
CA ASN A 320 37.42 -24.92 5.14
C ASN A 320 38.24 -23.62 5.27
N ASN A 321 38.84 -23.15 4.16
CA ASN A 321 39.63 -21.93 4.11
C ASN A 321 38.83 -20.70 3.63
N ALA A 322 37.53 -20.84 3.34
CA ALA A 322 36.70 -19.77 2.77
C ALA A 322 36.74 -18.46 3.59
N PHE A 323 36.94 -18.54 4.90
CA PHE A 323 36.92 -17.39 5.82
C PHE A 323 38.27 -17.11 6.50
N LEU A 324 39.40 -17.52 5.90
CA LEU A 324 40.72 -17.53 6.56
C LEU A 324 41.14 -16.17 7.16
N SER A 325 41.00 -15.06 6.44
CA SER A 325 41.35 -13.73 6.99
C SER A 325 40.39 -13.27 8.07
N SER A 326 39.12 -13.69 7.99
CA SER A 326 38.07 -13.29 8.92
C SER A 326 37.94 -14.20 10.15
N THR A 327 38.83 -15.20 10.30
CA THR A 327 38.91 -16.16 11.43
C THR A 327 38.76 -15.50 12.81
N HIS A 328 39.35 -14.32 13.00
CA HIS A 328 39.37 -13.60 14.28
C HIS A 328 38.49 -12.35 14.30
N THR A 329 37.76 -12.05 13.23
CA THR A 329 36.91 -10.84 13.12
C THR A 329 35.44 -11.16 12.95
N LEU A 330 35.09 -12.29 12.32
CA LEU A 330 33.72 -12.65 12.00
C LEU A 330 32.90 -12.94 13.26
N GLN A 331 31.82 -12.20 13.45
CA GLN A 331 30.91 -12.26 14.59
C GLN A 331 29.52 -12.78 14.21
N VAL A 332 29.09 -12.62 12.96
CA VAL A 332 27.78 -13.08 12.48
C VAL A 332 27.95 -13.83 11.17
N LEU A 333 27.35 -15.01 11.09
CA LEU A 333 27.27 -15.82 9.88
C LEU A 333 25.85 -16.38 9.72
N ASP A 334 25.15 -15.95 8.68
CA ASP A 334 23.82 -16.45 8.34
C ASP A 334 23.89 -17.23 7.02
N LEU A 335 23.72 -18.55 7.12
CA LEU A 335 23.69 -19.50 6.01
C LEU A 335 22.31 -20.13 5.89
N SER A 336 21.25 -19.50 6.41
CA SER A 336 19.92 -20.08 6.42
C SER A 336 19.33 -20.31 5.03
N HIS A 337 18.46 -21.32 4.90
CA HIS A 337 17.75 -21.67 3.68
C HIS A 337 18.67 -21.97 2.49
N ASN A 338 19.77 -22.67 2.72
CA ASN A 338 20.67 -23.17 1.67
C ASN A 338 20.54 -24.70 1.51
N HIS A 339 21.39 -25.30 0.67
CA HIS A 339 21.40 -26.74 0.39
C HIS A 339 22.56 -27.48 1.09
N LEU A 340 23.06 -26.94 2.21
CA LEU A 340 24.15 -27.55 2.97
C LEU A 340 23.69 -28.88 3.58
N LYS A 341 24.44 -29.95 3.32
CA LYS A 341 24.22 -31.28 3.91
C LYS A 341 24.99 -31.48 5.22
N GLU A 342 26.09 -30.75 5.37
CA GLU A 342 26.97 -30.71 6.54
C GLU A 342 27.46 -29.28 6.75
N PHE A 343 27.82 -28.93 7.98
CA PHE A 343 28.47 -27.65 8.26
C PHE A 343 29.99 -27.82 8.18
N PRO A 344 30.70 -27.02 7.37
CA PRO A 344 32.16 -27.12 7.30
C PRO A 344 32.81 -26.78 8.65
N VAL A 345 33.93 -27.43 8.94
CA VAL A 345 34.71 -27.14 10.16
C VAL A 345 35.49 -25.85 9.95
N LEU A 346 34.88 -24.73 10.33
CA LEU A 346 35.46 -23.39 10.17
C LEU A 346 36.17 -22.93 11.46
N PRO A 347 37.41 -22.42 11.39
CA PRO A 347 38.18 -21.98 12.57
C PRO A 347 37.70 -20.63 13.17
N LEU A 348 36.40 -20.34 13.18
CA LEU A 348 35.84 -19.05 13.56
C LEU A 348 35.73 -18.88 15.09
N THR A 349 36.72 -18.22 15.70
CA THR A 349 36.82 -18.15 17.18
C THR A 349 35.99 -17.03 17.82
N ARG A 350 35.59 -16.00 17.06
CA ARG A 350 34.82 -14.84 17.56
C ARG A 350 33.34 -14.83 17.16
N LEU A 351 32.85 -15.92 16.57
CA LEU A 351 31.48 -16.00 16.07
C LEU A 351 30.48 -15.94 17.24
N THR A 352 29.62 -14.93 17.24
CA THR A 352 28.59 -14.72 18.26
C THR A 352 27.19 -15.10 17.81
N LYS A 353 26.92 -15.06 16.49
CA LYS A 353 25.64 -15.39 15.88
C LYS A 353 25.85 -16.32 14.70
N LEU A 354 25.21 -17.48 14.76
CA LEU A 354 25.18 -18.45 13.67
C LEU A 354 23.74 -18.82 13.34
N SER A 355 23.38 -18.76 12.06
CA SER A 355 22.10 -19.25 11.56
C SER A 355 22.34 -20.29 10.47
N LEU A 356 21.83 -21.50 10.70
CA LEU A 356 21.83 -22.64 9.79
C LEU A 356 20.40 -23.08 9.44
N ALA A 357 19.39 -22.30 9.83
CA ALA A 357 18.00 -22.68 9.68
C ALA A 357 17.65 -23.05 8.23
N GLY A 358 16.74 -23.98 8.00
CA GLY A 358 16.24 -24.32 6.67
C GLY A 358 17.25 -25.01 5.72
N ASN A 359 18.37 -25.53 6.23
CA ASN A 359 19.33 -26.33 5.46
C ASN A 359 18.94 -27.82 5.40
N LEU A 360 19.78 -28.63 4.73
CA LEU A 360 19.65 -30.09 4.63
C LEU A 360 20.54 -30.84 5.66
N ILE A 361 21.07 -30.13 6.66
CA ILE A 361 21.93 -30.67 7.72
C ILE A 361 21.08 -31.55 8.63
N LYS A 362 21.42 -32.84 8.74
CA LYS A 362 20.65 -33.77 9.59
C LYS A 362 20.75 -33.44 11.07
N GLU A 363 21.96 -33.19 11.57
CA GLU A 363 22.24 -32.91 12.97
C GLU A 363 23.54 -32.11 13.07
N VAL A 364 23.62 -31.17 14.02
CA VAL A 364 24.85 -30.42 14.33
C VAL A 364 25.60 -31.15 15.44
N VAL A 365 26.81 -31.63 15.14
CA VAL A 365 27.66 -32.42 16.06
C VAL A 365 28.72 -31.54 16.74
N PRO A 366 29.37 -31.99 17.85
CA PRO A 366 30.35 -31.17 18.57
C PRO A 366 31.51 -30.66 17.70
N GLU A 367 31.93 -31.46 16.71
CA GLU A 367 33.02 -31.14 15.80
C GLU A 367 32.72 -29.92 14.93
N ASP A 368 31.46 -29.73 14.53
CA ASP A 368 30.99 -28.61 13.69
C ASP A 368 31.17 -27.26 14.39
N ILE A 369 31.00 -27.24 15.71
CA ILE A 369 31.00 -26.03 16.54
C ILE A 369 32.20 -25.93 17.48
N LYS A 370 33.20 -26.81 17.37
CA LYS A 370 34.33 -26.88 18.32
C LYS A 370 35.11 -25.58 18.48
N TYR A 371 35.20 -24.76 17.42
CA TYR A 371 35.92 -23.49 17.45
C TYR A 371 35.07 -22.30 17.89
N CYS A 372 33.76 -22.31 17.61
CA CYS A 372 32.86 -21.18 17.87
C CYS A 372 31.95 -21.39 19.08
N GLY A 373 31.80 -22.61 19.58
CA GLY A 373 30.79 -22.95 20.60
C GLY A 373 30.87 -22.11 21.87
N ASN A 374 32.09 -21.78 22.32
CA ASN A 374 32.31 -20.93 23.49
C ASN A 374 31.99 -19.44 23.26
N SER A 375 32.08 -18.93 22.03
CA SER A 375 31.82 -17.52 21.70
C SER A 375 30.39 -17.25 21.24
N LEU A 376 29.66 -18.29 20.82
CA LEU A 376 28.28 -18.20 20.37
C LEU A 376 27.34 -17.70 21.49
N LYS A 377 26.50 -16.73 21.11
CA LYS A 377 25.42 -16.15 21.93
C LYS A 377 24.05 -16.39 21.30
N TYR A 378 23.98 -16.46 19.97
CA TYR A 378 22.78 -16.74 19.19
C TYR A 378 23.02 -17.93 18.28
N LEU A 379 22.09 -18.90 18.29
CA LEU A 379 22.10 -20.02 17.38
C LEU A 379 20.67 -20.31 16.85
N ASP A 380 20.52 -20.31 15.53
CA ASP A 380 19.29 -20.73 14.86
C ASP A 380 19.55 -21.94 13.96
N ILE A 381 18.87 -23.05 14.27
CA ILE A 381 19.01 -24.35 13.60
C ILE A 381 17.62 -24.95 13.31
N ARG A 382 16.60 -24.10 13.16
CA ARG A 382 15.24 -24.53 12.81
C ARG A 382 15.21 -25.08 11.39
N GLY A 383 14.52 -26.18 11.14
CA GLY A 383 14.36 -26.67 9.77
C GLY A 383 13.64 -28.01 9.73
N THR A 384 12.82 -28.22 8.70
CA THR A 384 12.00 -29.43 8.58
C THR A 384 12.81 -30.71 8.39
N LYS A 385 14.05 -30.59 7.90
CA LYS A 385 14.99 -31.71 7.70
C LYS A 385 16.13 -31.75 8.72
N MET A 386 16.16 -30.80 9.66
CA MET A 386 17.15 -30.75 10.72
C MET A 386 16.59 -31.42 11.98
N ASN A 387 17.25 -32.46 12.49
CA ASN A 387 16.90 -33.08 13.77
C ASN A 387 17.39 -32.25 14.98
N GLY A 388 17.97 -31.07 14.74
CA GLY A 388 18.45 -30.13 15.77
C GLY A 388 19.88 -30.42 16.24
N LEU A 389 20.10 -30.25 17.55
CA LEU A 389 21.38 -30.52 18.23
C LEU A 389 21.37 -31.88 18.92
N SER A 390 22.52 -32.56 18.87
CA SER A 390 22.79 -33.69 19.74
C SER A 390 22.91 -33.23 21.20
N GLU A 391 22.62 -34.12 22.15
CA GLU A 391 22.78 -33.82 23.59
C GLU A 391 24.24 -33.50 23.95
N GLU A 392 25.18 -34.06 23.20
CA GLU A 392 26.61 -33.80 23.37
C GLU A 392 26.97 -32.40 22.86
N SER A 393 26.43 -31.96 21.71
CA SER A 393 26.68 -30.63 21.14
C SER A 393 26.20 -29.50 22.06
N MET A 394 25.10 -29.70 22.78
CA MET A 394 24.59 -28.71 23.75
C MET A 394 25.63 -28.34 24.83
N LYS A 395 26.49 -29.28 25.23
CA LYS A 395 27.56 -29.03 26.22
C LYS A 395 28.65 -28.09 25.72
N TYR A 396 28.79 -27.96 24.40
CA TYR A 396 29.76 -27.07 23.74
C TYR A 396 29.20 -25.65 23.52
N LEU A 397 28.01 -25.34 24.03
CA LEU A 397 27.33 -24.05 23.87
C LEU A 397 27.06 -23.32 25.21
N PRO A 398 28.05 -23.16 26.10
CA PRO A 398 27.82 -22.69 27.48
C PRO A 398 27.32 -21.24 27.56
N ASN A 399 27.62 -20.41 26.56
CA ASN A 399 27.35 -18.96 26.59
C ASN A 399 26.17 -18.54 25.70
N VAL A 400 25.45 -19.48 25.10
CA VAL A 400 24.28 -19.19 24.26
C VAL A 400 23.16 -18.60 25.11
N ARG A 401 22.63 -17.45 24.65
CA ARG A 401 21.55 -16.70 25.28
C ARG A 401 20.26 -16.70 24.46
N GLU A 402 20.38 -16.96 23.15
CA GLU A 402 19.26 -17.04 22.23
C GLU A 402 19.39 -18.31 21.39
N LEU A 403 18.39 -19.20 21.49
CA LEU A 403 18.43 -20.50 20.84
C LEU A 403 17.10 -20.80 20.16
N SER A 404 17.15 -21.17 18.88
CA SER A 404 15.98 -21.55 18.07
C SER A 404 16.20 -22.91 17.41
N PHE A 405 15.29 -23.86 17.59
CA PHE A 405 15.35 -25.20 16.99
C PHE A 405 13.96 -25.84 16.85
N ASN A 406 13.83 -26.79 15.91
CA ASN A 406 12.59 -27.54 15.64
C ASN A 406 12.80 -29.05 15.89
N LYS A 407 13.25 -29.41 17.10
CA LYS A 407 13.51 -30.81 17.48
C LYS A 407 12.25 -31.42 18.09
N HIS A 408 11.90 -32.64 17.69
CA HIS A 408 10.71 -33.32 18.16
C HIS A 408 10.83 -33.66 19.65
N TYR A 409 10.08 -32.92 20.49
CA TYR A 409 10.02 -33.09 21.94
C TYR A 409 8.56 -33.18 22.39
N PRO A 410 7.95 -34.38 22.36
CA PRO A 410 6.53 -34.53 22.72
C PRO A 410 6.25 -34.16 24.18
N VAL A 411 7.25 -34.30 25.07
CA VAL A 411 7.18 -33.92 26.48
C VAL A 411 8.37 -33.02 26.82
N ILE A 412 8.10 -31.90 27.50
CA ILE A 412 9.13 -30.98 28.04
C ILE A 412 9.17 -31.09 29.56
N ASN A 413 10.31 -31.53 30.09
CA ASN A 413 10.59 -31.60 31.52
C ASN A 413 12.02 -31.13 31.84
N ALA A 414 12.42 -31.20 33.11
CA ALA A 414 13.73 -30.71 33.56
C ALA A 414 14.92 -31.49 32.95
N GLU A 415 14.72 -32.76 32.58
CA GLU A 415 15.74 -33.58 31.90
C GLU A 415 15.89 -33.13 30.43
N THR A 416 14.78 -32.85 29.76
CA THR A 416 14.77 -32.38 28.35
C THR A 416 15.60 -31.11 28.15
N LEU A 417 15.56 -30.19 29.11
CA LEU A 417 16.27 -28.91 29.04
C LEU A 417 17.58 -28.90 29.86
N GLN A 418 18.03 -30.05 30.38
CA GLN A 418 19.15 -30.13 31.32
C GLN A 418 20.47 -29.59 30.76
N ASN A 419 20.69 -29.79 29.46
CA ASN A 419 21.93 -29.40 28.76
C ASN A 419 21.86 -27.98 28.14
N ILE A 420 20.73 -27.28 28.27
CA ILE A 420 20.62 -25.88 27.81
C ILE A 420 21.34 -24.96 28.80
N SER A 421 22.04 -23.94 28.28
CA SER A 421 22.76 -22.96 29.12
C SER A 421 21.82 -22.31 30.15
N PRO A 422 22.19 -22.25 31.44
CA PRO A 422 21.45 -21.51 32.46
C PRO A 422 21.39 -19.99 32.19
N SER A 423 22.26 -19.46 31.33
CA SER A 423 22.28 -18.04 30.94
C SER A 423 21.29 -17.72 29.80
N MET A 424 20.39 -18.65 29.44
CA MET A 424 19.43 -18.46 28.36
C MET A 424 18.48 -17.29 28.65
N GLU A 425 18.39 -16.33 27.72
CA GLU A 425 17.49 -15.18 27.79
C GLU A 425 16.28 -15.35 26.87
N LYS A 426 16.46 -16.03 25.72
CA LYS A 426 15.39 -16.26 24.74
C LYS A 426 15.44 -17.68 24.19
N LEU A 427 14.29 -18.34 24.16
CA LEU A 427 14.16 -19.71 23.70
C LEU A 427 12.97 -19.83 22.75
N TYR A 428 13.22 -20.31 21.53
CA TYR A 428 12.21 -20.54 20.51
C TYR A 428 12.15 -22.03 20.20
N MET A 429 11.06 -22.66 20.61
CA MET A 429 10.78 -24.08 20.41
C MET A 429 9.57 -24.24 19.49
N VAL A 430 9.67 -23.62 18.32
CA VAL A 430 8.61 -23.56 17.32
C VAL A 430 8.53 -24.92 16.60
N ARG A 431 7.31 -25.47 16.43
CA ARG A 431 7.10 -26.75 15.70
C ARG A 431 7.87 -27.95 16.27
N CYS A 432 8.21 -27.92 17.55
CA CYS A 432 8.85 -29.03 18.25
C CYS A 432 7.87 -30.20 18.54
N SER A 433 6.64 -30.15 18.03
CA SER A 433 5.58 -31.14 18.27
C SER A 433 5.28 -31.39 19.75
N ILE A 434 5.42 -30.35 20.57
CA ILE A 434 5.23 -30.43 22.02
C ILE A 434 3.76 -30.72 22.32
N LYS A 435 3.51 -31.75 23.14
CA LYS A 435 2.17 -32.14 23.60
C LYS A 435 1.96 -31.89 25.09
N ILE A 436 3.00 -32.05 25.90
CA ILE A 436 2.94 -31.94 27.36
C ILE A 436 4.11 -31.12 27.88
N ILE A 437 3.86 -30.17 28.79
CA ILE A 437 4.90 -29.46 29.55
C ILE A 437 4.70 -29.77 31.03
N GLU A 438 5.71 -30.37 31.66
CA GLU A 438 5.64 -30.82 33.05
C GLU A 438 5.92 -29.69 34.05
N ASN A 439 5.66 -29.96 35.33
CA ASN A 439 6.00 -29.03 36.42
C ASN A 439 7.52 -28.88 36.54
N GLY A 440 8.00 -27.65 36.77
CA GLY A 440 9.43 -27.39 36.96
C GLY A 440 10.30 -27.58 35.70
N ALA A 441 9.69 -27.63 34.51
CA ALA A 441 10.42 -27.86 33.26
C ALA A 441 11.53 -26.81 33.02
N PHE A 442 11.34 -25.58 33.49
CA PHE A 442 12.25 -24.44 33.30
C PHE A 442 13.10 -24.11 34.53
N ASN A 443 13.24 -25.03 35.49
CA ASN A 443 13.89 -24.78 36.79
C ASN A 443 15.35 -24.27 36.71
N ARG A 444 16.07 -24.58 35.62
CA ARG A 444 17.45 -24.15 35.37
C ARG A 444 17.56 -22.85 34.56
N LEU A 445 16.46 -22.34 34.01
CA LEU A 445 16.43 -21.20 33.09
C LEU A 445 15.86 -19.94 33.76
N SER A 446 16.25 -19.67 35.00
CA SER A 446 15.69 -18.59 35.83
C SER A 446 15.90 -17.16 35.28
N GLY A 447 16.77 -17.00 34.27
CA GLY A 447 17.01 -15.74 33.55
C GLY A 447 16.20 -15.56 32.27
N LEU A 448 15.33 -16.51 31.90
CA LEU A 448 14.60 -16.51 30.64
C LEU A 448 13.61 -15.34 30.57
N LYS A 449 13.73 -14.51 29.52
CA LYS A 449 12.91 -13.32 29.29
C LYS A 449 11.87 -13.51 28.19
N SER A 450 12.21 -14.26 27.14
CA SER A 450 11.30 -14.54 26.02
C SER A 450 11.19 -16.03 25.77
N LEU A 451 9.96 -16.51 25.68
CA LEU A 451 9.67 -17.91 25.35
C LEU A 451 8.65 -17.95 24.22
N ASP A 452 9.01 -18.64 23.14
CA ASP A 452 8.14 -18.88 22.00
C ASP A 452 7.92 -20.38 21.81
N LEU A 453 6.65 -20.79 21.91
CA LEU A 453 6.20 -22.17 21.76
C LEU A 453 5.20 -22.29 20.60
N SER A 454 5.26 -21.40 19.62
CA SER A 454 4.28 -21.33 18.53
C SER A 454 4.25 -22.60 17.68
N TYR A 455 3.11 -22.86 17.04
CA TYR A 455 2.89 -24.02 16.15
C TYR A 455 3.21 -25.38 16.80
N ASN A 456 2.86 -25.53 18.07
CA ASN A 456 2.91 -26.82 18.78
C ASN A 456 1.51 -27.40 18.96
N SER A 457 1.37 -28.52 19.67
CA SER A 457 0.07 -29.17 19.92
C SER A 457 -0.10 -29.48 21.40
N ILE A 458 0.13 -28.47 22.23
CA ILE A 458 0.19 -28.58 23.69
C ILE A 458 -1.20 -28.86 24.24
N SER A 459 -1.39 -30.07 24.72
CA SER A 459 -2.64 -30.57 25.33
C SER A 459 -2.65 -30.46 26.86
N LYS A 460 -1.47 -30.34 27.49
CA LYS A 460 -1.33 -30.27 28.95
C LYS A 460 -0.13 -29.40 29.37
N ILE A 461 -0.38 -28.47 30.30
CA ILE A 461 0.65 -27.65 30.95
C ILE A 461 0.54 -27.86 32.46
N GLY A 462 1.66 -28.13 33.12
CA GLY A 462 1.74 -28.27 34.57
C GLY A 462 1.44 -26.95 35.30
N ASN A 463 0.76 -27.03 36.45
CA ASN A 463 0.36 -25.86 37.23
C ASN A 463 1.56 -25.06 37.78
N THR A 464 2.73 -25.68 37.95
CA THR A 464 3.94 -25.01 38.44
C THR A 464 5.05 -25.01 37.39
N THR A 465 4.70 -25.13 36.11
CA THR A 465 5.66 -25.14 34.99
C THR A 465 6.51 -23.85 34.96
N PHE A 466 5.89 -22.68 35.12
CA PHE A 466 6.56 -21.38 34.99
C PHE A 466 7.01 -20.76 36.32
N LYS A 467 6.93 -21.51 37.43
CA LYS A 467 7.21 -21.00 38.78
C LYS A 467 8.63 -20.43 38.91
N ASP A 468 9.61 -21.04 38.26
CA ASP A 468 11.02 -20.67 38.40
C ASP A 468 11.45 -19.50 37.51
N ILE A 469 10.69 -19.22 36.43
CA ILE A 469 10.93 -18.10 35.50
C ILE A 469 9.95 -16.93 35.69
N ARG A 470 9.14 -17.00 36.75
CA ARG A 470 8.08 -16.02 37.04
C ARG A 470 8.55 -14.59 37.22
N HIS A 471 9.82 -14.41 37.61
CA HIS A 471 10.44 -13.12 37.91
C HIS A 471 11.25 -12.55 36.74
N SER A 472 11.41 -13.31 35.65
CA SER A 472 12.25 -12.95 34.51
C SER A 472 11.47 -12.87 33.19
N LEU A 473 10.41 -13.66 33.03
CA LEU A 473 9.70 -13.77 31.76
C LEU A 473 8.88 -12.51 31.45
N GLU A 474 9.27 -11.80 30.40
CA GLU A 474 8.68 -10.55 29.90
C GLU A 474 7.76 -10.83 28.70
N LYS A 475 8.10 -11.83 27.87
CA LYS A 475 7.37 -12.17 26.65
C LYS A 475 7.07 -13.67 26.56
N LEU A 476 5.80 -14.01 26.36
CA LEU A 476 5.35 -15.38 26.11
C LEU A 476 4.49 -15.42 24.85
N ILE A 477 4.89 -16.30 23.91
CA ILE A 477 4.17 -16.53 22.66
C ILE A 477 3.73 -17.99 22.59
N LEU A 478 2.43 -18.18 22.44
CA LEU A 478 1.71 -19.44 22.33
C LEU A 478 0.81 -19.43 21.09
N HIS A 479 1.22 -18.73 20.03
CA HIS A 479 0.46 -18.62 18.78
C HIS A 479 0.31 -20.01 18.14
N SER A 480 -0.94 -20.44 17.89
CA SER A 480 -1.20 -21.76 17.28
C SER A 480 -0.51 -22.93 18.03
N ALA A 481 -0.45 -22.84 19.36
CA ALA A 481 0.33 -23.76 20.20
C ALA A 481 -0.51 -24.72 21.05
N LEU A 482 -1.76 -24.34 21.37
CA LEU A 482 -2.57 -24.95 22.41
C LEU A 482 -3.72 -25.78 21.80
N LYS A 483 -3.83 -27.04 22.25
CA LYS A 483 -4.97 -27.94 21.99
C LYS A 483 -5.89 -28.04 23.21
N ILE A 484 -6.07 -26.93 23.92
CA ILE A 484 -6.95 -26.78 25.08
C ILE A 484 -7.96 -25.68 24.82
N SER A 485 -9.19 -25.87 25.32
CA SER A 485 -10.29 -24.90 25.16
C SER A 485 -10.44 -23.91 26.32
N ILE A 486 -9.72 -24.15 27.42
CA ILE A 486 -9.76 -23.29 28.62
C ILE A 486 -8.39 -22.64 28.76
N PHE A 487 -8.37 -21.32 28.98
CA PHE A 487 -7.13 -20.60 29.23
C PHE A 487 -6.36 -21.19 30.44
N PRO A 488 -5.05 -21.50 30.31
CA PRO A 488 -4.28 -22.22 31.32
C PRO A 488 -3.83 -21.31 32.49
N TYR A 489 -4.79 -20.62 33.12
CA TYR A 489 -4.53 -19.61 34.15
C TYR A 489 -3.70 -20.16 35.32
N LYS A 490 -3.93 -21.40 35.78
CA LYS A 490 -3.18 -21.98 36.90
C LYS A 490 -1.67 -22.02 36.67
N ALA A 491 -1.23 -22.26 35.43
CA ALA A 491 0.18 -22.30 35.07
C ALA A 491 0.76 -20.89 34.89
N LEU A 492 -0.01 -19.98 34.30
CA LEU A 492 0.46 -18.64 33.90
C LEU A 492 0.37 -17.60 35.03
N ASN A 493 -0.51 -17.79 36.00
CA ASN A 493 -0.81 -16.81 37.05
C ASN A 493 0.38 -16.49 38.00
N SER A 494 1.54 -17.12 37.83
CA SER A 494 2.75 -16.72 38.56
C SER A 494 3.56 -15.62 37.86
N LEU A 495 3.37 -15.38 36.56
CA LEU A 495 4.26 -14.55 35.71
C LEU A 495 4.06 -13.04 35.90
N SER A 496 4.53 -12.48 37.01
CA SER A 496 4.28 -11.07 37.37
C SER A 496 5.03 -10.03 36.52
N LYS A 497 6.10 -10.42 35.81
CA LYS A 497 6.90 -9.55 34.93
C LYS A 497 6.44 -9.53 33.47
N LEU A 498 5.41 -10.31 33.12
CA LEU A 498 4.96 -10.44 31.75
C LEU A 498 4.43 -9.11 31.20
N GLU A 499 5.01 -8.63 30.12
CA GLU A 499 4.62 -7.40 29.40
C GLU A 499 3.87 -7.71 28.10
N TYR A 500 4.16 -8.86 27.49
CA TYR A 500 3.57 -9.30 26.23
C TYR A 500 3.12 -10.75 26.32
N LEU A 501 1.82 -10.97 26.12
CA LEU A 501 1.22 -12.29 26.04
C LEU A 501 0.49 -12.45 24.71
N ASP A 502 0.95 -13.41 23.92
CA ASP A 502 0.26 -13.84 22.70
C ASP A 502 -0.22 -15.27 22.84
N ILE A 503 -1.54 -15.44 22.80
CA ILE A 503 -2.25 -16.72 22.79
C ILE A 503 -3.23 -16.76 21.63
N SER A 504 -2.92 -16.05 20.54
CA SER A 504 -3.73 -16.02 19.32
C SER A 504 -3.74 -17.37 18.61
N SER A 505 -4.74 -17.58 17.75
CA SER A 505 -4.82 -18.75 16.86
C SER A 505 -4.93 -20.08 17.61
N ASN A 506 -5.58 -20.08 18.77
CA ASN A 506 -5.82 -21.28 19.55
C ASN A 506 -7.32 -21.59 19.57
N HIS A 507 -7.71 -22.62 20.32
CA HIS A 507 -9.12 -23.02 20.44
C HIS A 507 -9.75 -22.57 21.76
N ILE A 508 -9.29 -21.46 22.35
CA ILE A 508 -9.75 -21.02 23.67
C ILE A 508 -11.20 -20.52 23.56
N GLN A 509 -12.09 -21.16 24.30
CA GLN A 509 -13.53 -20.84 24.38
C GLN A 509 -13.89 -20.11 25.67
N TYR A 510 -13.14 -20.33 26.75
CA TYR A 510 -13.45 -19.83 28.09
C TYR A 510 -12.22 -19.23 28.79
N LEU A 511 -12.44 -18.04 29.38
CA LEU A 511 -11.50 -17.37 30.28
C LEU A 511 -12.04 -17.48 31.72
N PRO A 512 -11.44 -18.31 32.60
CA PRO A 512 -11.87 -18.42 34.00
C PRO A 512 -11.77 -17.10 34.77
N TYR A 513 -12.51 -16.96 35.87
CA TYR A 513 -12.40 -15.84 36.81
C TYR A 513 -10.95 -15.71 37.34
N ASN A 514 -10.43 -14.48 37.43
CA ASN A 514 -9.05 -14.15 37.81
C ASN A 514 -7.96 -14.65 36.84
N SER A 515 -8.29 -14.87 35.56
CA SER A 515 -7.31 -15.37 34.57
C SER A 515 -6.08 -14.46 34.42
N PHE A 516 -6.23 -13.15 34.60
CA PHE A 516 -5.18 -12.16 34.32
C PHE A 516 -4.68 -11.41 35.55
N ILE A 517 -5.11 -11.82 36.76
CA ILE A 517 -4.92 -11.04 37.99
C ILE A 517 -3.46 -10.76 38.37
N SER A 518 -2.55 -11.66 38.02
CA SER A 518 -1.13 -11.50 38.35
C SER A 518 -0.32 -10.73 37.32
N PHE A 519 -0.85 -10.40 36.14
CA PHE A 519 -0.10 -9.74 35.09
C PHE A 519 -0.10 -8.21 35.26
N GLN A 520 0.59 -7.70 36.27
CA GLN A 520 0.59 -6.27 36.63
C GLN A 520 1.36 -5.36 35.65
N ASN A 521 2.25 -5.94 34.83
CA ASN A 521 3.07 -5.22 33.86
C ASN A 521 2.64 -5.44 32.41
N LEU A 522 1.58 -6.23 32.17
CA LEU A 522 1.09 -6.54 30.83
C LEU A 522 0.75 -5.25 30.09
N ARG A 523 1.32 -5.08 28.90
CA ARG A 523 1.07 -3.96 27.99
C ARG A 523 0.30 -4.40 26.76
N HIS A 524 0.55 -5.63 26.30
CA HIS A 524 -0.03 -6.20 25.09
C HIS A 524 -0.64 -7.56 25.38
N LEU A 525 -1.92 -7.71 25.06
CA LEU A 525 -2.65 -8.96 25.12
C LEU A 525 -3.22 -9.30 23.75
N ASN A 526 -2.76 -10.39 23.15
CA ASN A 526 -3.28 -10.89 21.88
C ASN A 526 -4.05 -12.20 22.08
N LEU A 527 -5.36 -12.13 21.81
CA LEU A 527 -6.36 -13.20 21.88
C LEU A 527 -7.05 -13.43 20.52
N ASN A 528 -6.54 -12.85 19.43
CA ASN A 528 -7.13 -12.99 18.09
C ASN A 528 -7.29 -14.45 17.68
N HIS A 529 -8.25 -14.73 16.79
CA HIS A 529 -8.45 -16.07 16.20
C HIS A 529 -8.58 -17.18 17.26
N ASN A 530 -9.43 -16.94 18.26
CA ASN A 530 -9.85 -17.94 19.24
C ASN A 530 -11.37 -18.19 19.11
N GLU A 531 -11.97 -18.89 20.06
CA GLU A 531 -13.39 -19.26 20.04
C GLU A 531 -14.17 -18.67 21.22
N LEU A 532 -13.72 -17.53 21.75
CA LEU A 532 -14.32 -16.87 22.91
C LEU A 532 -15.76 -16.45 22.60
N LYS A 533 -16.72 -16.85 23.44
CA LYS A 533 -18.16 -16.56 23.24
C LYS A 533 -18.67 -15.34 24.02
N ASP A 534 -18.00 -15.00 25.11
CA ASP A 534 -18.39 -13.96 26.04
C ASP A 534 -17.14 -13.37 26.72
N ILE A 535 -17.24 -12.13 27.16
CA ILE A 535 -16.25 -11.46 28.01
C ILE A 535 -16.94 -11.19 29.35
N ASP A 536 -16.40 -11.74 30.43
CA ASP A 536 -16.95 -11.48 31.76
C ASP A 536 -16.87 -9.98 32.09
N SER A 537 -17.90 -9.42 32.73
CA SER A 537 -17.88 -8.04 33.22
C SER A 537 -16.75 -7.75 34.22
N ASN A 538 -16.19 -8.79 34.86
CA ASN A 538 -15.04 -8.72 35.74
C ASN A 538 -13.70 -8.98 35.03
N PHE A 539 -13.70 -9.20 33.71
CA PHE A 539 -12.47 -9.36 32.91
C PHE A 539 -11.43 -8.28 33.23
N VAL A 540 -11.90 -7.06 33.56
CA VAL A 540 -11.07 -5.90 33.93
C VAL A 540 -10.91 -5.70 35.44
N ASN A 541 -11.85 -6.11 36.30
CA ASN A 541 -11.63 -6.08 37.76
C ASN A 541 -10.44 -6.96 38.15
N ASP A 542 -10.18 -8.00 37.36
CA ASP A 542 -9.02 -8.85 37.49
C ASP A 542 -7.75 -8.13 37.01
N ILE A 543 -7.86 -7.21 36.05
CA ILE A 543 -6.74 -6.43 35.50
C ILE A 543 -6.69 -5.05 36.17
N HIS A 544 -6.23 -4.99 37.43
CA HIS A 544 -5.73 -3.74 38.03
C HIS A 544 -4.37 -3.33 37.42
N ASN A 545 -4.24 -3.44 36.10
CA ASN A 545 -3.00 -3.15 35.39
C ASN A 545 -3.08 -1.75 34.79
N PRO A 546 -2.35 -0.77 35.35
CA PRO A 546 -2.33 0.60 34.85
C PRO A 546 -1.52 0.75 33.56
N ASN A 547 -0.89 -0.30 33.03
CA ASN A 547 0.01 -0.26 31.88
C ASN A 547 -0.57 -0.93 30.62
N LEU A 548 -1.75 -1.54 30.69
CA LEU A 548 -2.33 -2.24 29.55
C LEU A 548 -2.66 -1.24 28.43
N ALA A 549 -1.93 -1.32 27.33
CA ALA A 549 -2.00 -0.37 26.22
C ALA A 549 -2.77 -0.92 25.01
N GLU A 550 -2.79 -2.24 24.84
CA GLU A 550 -3.41 -2.89 23.67
C GLU A 550 -4.08 -4.22 24.04
N ILE A 551 -5.31 -4.38 23.57
CA ILE A 551 -6.07 -5.62 23.64
C ILE A 551 -6.53 -5.98 22.23
N LYS A 552 -6.18 -7.18 21.77
CA LYS A 552 -6.63 -7.73 20.50
C LYS A 552 -7.48 -8.97 20.72
N MET A 553 -8.73 -8.94 20.26
CA MET A 553 -9.71 -10.03 20.36
C MET A 553 -10.48 -10.21 19.05
N ALA A 554 -9.89 -9.84 17.91
CA ALA A 554 -10.50 -10.01 16.60
C ALA A 554 -10.73 -11.49 16.28
N PHE A 555 -11.67 -11.78 15.37
CA PHE A 555 -11.93 -13.16 14.90
C PHE A 555 -12.21 -14.15 16.03
N ASN A 556 -13.02 -13.74 17.00
CA ASN A 556 -13.56 -14.60 18.05
C ASN A 556 -15.07 -14.82 17.81
N LYS A 557 -15.77 -15.41 18.79
CA LYS A 557 -17.22 -15.70 18.72
C LYS A 557 -18.01 -14.87 19.72
N ILE A 558 -17.51 -13.69 20.12
CA ILE A 558 -18.11 -12.87 21.17
C ILE A 558 -19.47 -12.36 20.68
N THR A 559 -20.52 -12.57 21.48
CA THR A 559 -21.91 -12.30 21.07
C THR A 559 -22.50 -11.01 21.61
N SER A 560 -21.97 -10.46 22.72
CA SER A 560 -22.47 -9.22 23.30
C SER A 560 -21.42 -8.51 24.15
N LEU A 561 -21.55 -7.18 24.28
CA LEU A 561 -20.77 -6.38 25.23
C LEU A 561 -21.70 -5.88 26.34
N LYS A 562 -21.50 -6.36 27.56
CA LYS A 562 -22.31 -6.02 28.73
C LYS A 562 -21.88 -4.67 29.32
N SER A 563 -22.69 -4.11 30.20
CA SER A 563 -22.33 -2.90 30.95
C SER A 563 -21.04 -3.10 31.72
N TYR A 564 -20.17 -2.09 31.69
CA TYR A 564 -18.86 -2.06 32.37
C TYR A 564 -17.83 -3.10 31.91
N THR A 565 -18.02 -3.71 30.72
CA THR A 565 -17.05 -4.68 30.17
C THR A 565 -15.63 -4.09 30.08
N PHE A 566 -15.49 -2.85 29.59
CA PHE A 566 -14.21 -2.13 29.50
C PHE A 566 -14.25 -0.87 30.35
N ARG A 567 -14.15 -1.03 31.67
CA ARG A 567 -14.17 0.08 32.63
C ARG A 567 -12.78 0.37 33.20
N ASN A 568 -12.38 1.63 33.31
CA ASN A 568 -11.15 2.08 34.01
C ASN A 568 -9.81 1.60 33.41
N LEU A 569 -9.75 1.16 32.15
CA LEU A 569 -8.49 0.86 31.45
C LEU A 569 -7.84 2.15 30.93
N ARG A 570 -7.35 2.98 31.86
CA ARG A 570 -6.92 4.37 31.58
C ARG A 570 -5.73 4.49 30.64
N SER A 571 -4.91 3.46 30.52
CA SER A 571 -3.75 3.43 29.62
C SER A 571 -4.01 2.71 28.30
N LEU A 572 -5.21 2.16 28.11
CA LEU A 572 -5.57 1.46 26.87
C LEU A 572 -5.59 2.47 25.73
N ILE A 573 -4.83 2.21 24.67
CA ILE A 573 -4.72 3.07 23.49
C ILE A 573 -5.50 2.47 22.33
N HIS A 574 -5.42 1.14 22.14
CA HIS A 574 -6.05 0.41 21.06
C HIS A 574 -6.87 -0.78 21.56
N LEU A 575 -8.09 -0.92 21.04
CA LEU A 575 -8.97 -2.05 21.30
C LEU A 575 -9.51 -2.63 19.99
N GLN A 576 -9.19 -3.88 19.70
CA GLN A 576 -9.65 -4.60 18.51
C GLN A 576 -10.68 -5.68 18.87
N LEU A 577 -11.92 -5.48 18.42
CA LEU A 577 -13.06 -6.40 18.57
C LEU A 577 -13.72 -6.70 17.22
N ASN A 578 -13.07 -6.33 16.11
CA ASN A 578 -13.57 -6.58 14.77
C ASN A 578 -13.76 -8.08 14.50
N ASP A 579 -14.66 -8.38 13.56
CA ASP A 579 -14.89 -9.74 13.08
C ASP A 579 -15.28 -10.75 14.17
N ASN A 580 -16.07 -10.30 15.14
CA ASN A 580 -16.77 -11.15 16.13
C ASN A 580 -18.24 -11.37 15.72
N LEU A 581 -19.06 -11.82 16.67
CA LEU A 581 -20.51 -12.04 16.50
C LEU A 581 -21.33 -11.08 17.38
N ILE A 582 -20.80 -9.90 17.71
CA ILE A 582 -21.43 -8.99 18.68
C ILE A 582 -22.76 -8.51 18.09
N GLU A 583 -23.87 -8.74 18.80
CA GLU A 583 -25.21 -8.32 18.39
C GLU A 583 -25.67 -7.03 19.07
N TYR A 584 -25.21 -6.80 20.30
CA TYR A 584 -25.67 -5.68 21.14
C TYR A 584 -24.51 -5.08 21.95
N ILE A 585 -24.48 -3.75 22.03
CA ILE A 585 -23.58 -3.00 22.93
C ILE A 585 -24.42 -2.32 24.00
N ARG A 586 -24.25 -2.76 25.25
CA ARG A 586 -25.02 -2.25 26.39
C ARG A 586 -24.52 -0.90 26.89
N LYS A 587 -25.38 -0.19 27.63
CA LYS A 587 -25.04 1.06 28.32
C LYS A 587 -23.76 0.93 29.15
N SER A 588 -22.88 1.93 29.08
CA SER A 588 -21.59 2.00 29.76
C SER A 588 -20.67 0.80 29.51
N ALA A 589 -20.77 0.13 28.36
CA ALA A 589 -19.85 -0.95 27.99
C ALA A 589 -18.39 -0.45 27.92
N PHE A 590 -18.18 0.80 27.47
CA PHE A 590 -16.89 1.50 27.45
C PHE A 590 -16.95 2.72 28.36
N LEU A 591 -16.21 2.70 29.47
CA LEU A 591 -16.29 3.73 30.50
C LEU A 591 -14.90 4.06 31.09
N ASP A 592 -14.58 5.35 31.20
CA ASP A 592 -13.35 5.85 31.85
C ASP A 592 -12.05 5.33 31.21
N LEU A 593 -11.94 5.47 29.88
CA LEU A 593 -10.75 5.07 29.10
C LEU A 593 -9.97 6.33 28.69
N ASP A 594 -9.09 6.81 29.57
CA ASP A 594 -8.44 8.12 29.42
C ASP A 594 -7.55 8.22 28.18
N SER A 595 -6.89 7.13 27.79
CA SER A 595 -5.86 7.12 26.72
C SER A 595 -6.33 6.48 25.41
N ILE A 596 -7.59 6.00 25.33
CA ILE A 596 -8.10 5.28 24.16
C ILE A 596 -8.13 6.20 22.94
N MET A 597 -7.61 5.73 21.82
CA MET A 597 -7.61 6.45 20.55
C MET A 597 -8.44 5.74 19.49
N VAL A 598 -8.43 4.40 19.49
CA VAL A 598 -9.10 3.59 18.46
C VAL A 598 -9.88 2.44 19.08
N ILE A 599 -11.16 2.34 18.72
CA ILE A 599 -12.02 1.19 18.99
C ILE A 599 -12.49 0.63 17.64
N ARG A 600 -12.18 -0.65 17.39
CA ARG A 600 -12.57 -1.38 16.18
C ARG A 600 -13.65 -2.41 16.47
N LEU A 601 -14.81 -2.25 15.84
CA LEU A 601 -16.00 -3.09 15.97
C LEU A 601 -16.55 -3.50 14.59
N GLU A 602 -15.81 -3.26 13.52
CA GLU A 602 -16.21 -3.57 12.16
C GLU A 602 -16.39 -5.09 11.93
N GLY A 603 -17.30 -5.46 11.02
CA GLY A 603 -17.52 -6.86 10.66
C GLY A 603 -18.20 -7.71 11.75
N ASN A 604 -18.93 -7.09 12.68
CA ASN A 604 -19.73 -7.80 13.69
C ASN A 604 -21.18 -8.03 13.20
N SER A 605 -22.11 -8.34 14.09
CA SER A 605 -23.55 -8.45 13.79
C SER A 605 -24.38 -7.45 14.60
N ILE A 606 -23.81 -6.27 14.90
CA ILE A 606 -24.42 -5.32 15.83
C ILE A 606 -25.73 -4.82 15.24
N GLN A 607 -26.82 -5.03 15.96
CA GLN A 607 -28.17 -4.60 15.59
C GLN A 607 -28.56 -3.32 16.32
N THR A 608 -28.24 -3.23 17.62
CA THR A 608 -28.55 -2.05 18.44
C THR A 608 -27.39 -1.68 19.38
N ILE A 609 -27.30 -0.38 19.66
CA ILE A 609 -26.36 0.21 20.61
C ILE A 609 -27.20 1.01 21.61
N ASP A 610 -27.06 0.70 22.90
CA ASP A 610 -27.77 1.42 23.96
C ASP A 610 -27.25 2.85 24.09
N ASN A 611 -28.11 3.75 24.59
CA ASN A 611 -27.71 5.11 24.92
C ASN A 611 -26.59 5.10 25.96
N GLU A 612 -25.64 6.04 25.83
CA GLU A 612 -24.46 6.14 26.68
C GLU A 612 -23.62 4.84 26.74
N ALA A 613 -23.58 4.05 25.66
CA ALA A 613 -22.68 2.89 25.56
C ALA A 613 -21.20 3.28 25.67
N PHE A 614 -20.84 4.46 25.16
CA PHE A 614 -19.50 5.03 25.22
C PHE A 614 -19.50 6.26 26.13
N GLN A 615 -18.69 6.27 27.19
CA GLN A 615 -18.65 7.36 28.18
C GLN A 615 -17.24 7.68 28.64
N ASN A 616 -16.94 8.98 28.80
CA ASN A 616 -15.66 9.50 29.30
C ASN A 616 -14.44 8.92 28.57
N LEU A 617 -14.37 9.16 27.25
CA LEU A 617 -13.27 8.76 26.37
C LEU A 617 -12.59 10.02 25.82
N PRO A 618 -11.77 10.75 26.60
CA PRO A 618 -11.36 12.11 26.25
C PRO A 618 -10.45 12.23 25.01
N ASN A 619 -9.67 11.18 24.72
CA ASN A 619 -8.69 11.14 23.63
C ASN A 619 -9.12 10.30 22.42
N ILE A 620 -10.35 9.79 22.39
CA ILE A 620 -10.85 8.92 21.32
C ILE A 620 -10.83 9.65 19.98
N GLN A 621 -10.29 8.99 18.96
CA GLN A 621 -10.18 9.53 17.60
C GLN A 621 -11.07 8.76 16.63
N VAL A 622 -11.13 7.43 16.75
CA VAL A 622 -11.87 6.57 15.80
C VAL A 622 -12.70 5.54 16.54
N ILE A 623 -13.97 5.46 16.15
CA ILE A 623 -14.86 4.34 16.46
C ILE A 623 -15.35 3.77 15.13
N ASN A 624 -14.90 2.57 14.78
CA ASN A 624 -15.29 1.91 13.54
C ASN A 624 -16.39 0.87 13.81
N LEU A 625 -17.57 1.10 13.26
CA LEU A 625 -18.78 0.26 13.34
C LEU A 625 -19.21 -0.25 11.95
N ALA A 626 -18.35 -0.17 10.95
CA ALA A 626 -18.65 -0.56 9.58
C ALA A 626 -19.00 -2.07 9.44
N TYR A 627 -19.70 -2.46 8.38
CA TYR A 627 -20.05 -3.87 8.11
C TYR A 627 -20.76 -4.56 9.29
N ASN A 628 -21.78 -3.90 9.85
CA ASN A 628 -22.63 -4.42 10.91
C ASN A 628 -24.08 -4.57 10.40
N LYS A 629 -25.06 -4.73 11.31
CA LYS A 629 -26.47 -4.92 10.98
C LYS A 629 -27.37 -3.85 11.59
N LEU A 630 -26.83 -2.65 11.84
CA LEU A 630 -27.58 -1.56 12.44
C LEU A 630 -28.75 -1.20 11.52
N SER A 631 -29.99 -1.25 12.03
CA SER A 631 -31.19 -0.76 11.34
C SER A 631 -31.50 0.69 11.69
N SER A 632 -30.98 1.16 12.82
CA SER A 632 -31.10 2.52 13.34
C SER A 632 -29.80 2.89 14.05
N PHE A 633 -29.47 4.17 14.10
CA PHE A 633 -28.31 4.69 14.81
C PHE A 633 -28.72 5.86 15.70
N ASN A 634 -28.36 5.82 16.98
CA ASN A 634 -28.69 6.89 17.93
C ASN A 634 -27.41 7.58 18.41
N LEU A 635 -27.32 8.90 18.19
CA LEU A 635 -26.18 9.73 18.60
C LEU A 635 -26.02 9.81 20.13
N GLU A 636 -27.07 9.52 20.91
CA GLU A 636 -27.00 9.47 22.39
C GLU A 636 -26.05 8.37 22.91
N ALA A 637 -25.69 7.39 22.09
CA ALA A 637 -24.66 6.40 22.43
C ALA A 637 -23.30 7.06 22.74
N PHE A 638 -23.05 8.28 22.23
CA PHE A 638 -21.80 9.03 22.32
C PHE A 638 -21.91 10.32 23.13
N ASN A 639 -22.86 10.39 24.06
CA ASN A 639 -22.96 11.51 24.98
C ASN A 639 -21.72 11.60 25.89
N GLN A 640 -21.15 12.80 26.04
CA GLN A 640 -19.92 13.03 26.82
C GLN A 640 -18.68 12.23 26.32
N VAL A 641 -18.62 11.93 25.02
CA VAL A 641 -17.48 11.26 24.37
C VAL A 641 -16.55 12.30 23.74
N GLY A 642 -15.25 12.23 24.06
CA GLY A 642 -14.23 13.14 23.56
C GLY A 642 -14.24 14.51 24.24
N ARG A 643 -13.06 15.09 24.52
CA ARG A 643 -12.94 16.48 25.00
C ARG A 643 -12.32 17.43 23.98
N LEU A 644 -11.40 16.95 23.14
CA LEU A 644 -10.58 17.79 22.24
C LEU A 644 -10.21 17.10 20.90
N SER A 645 -10.88 16.01 20.51
CA SER A 645 -10.43 15.14 19.43
C SER A 645 -11.24 15.26 18.13
N THR A 646 -10.57 14.98 17.03
CA THR A 646 -11.12 14.75 15.69
C THR A 646 -11.90 13.44 15.66
N LEU A 647 -12.97 13.32 16.47
CA LEU A 647 -13.74 12.09 16.58
C LEU A 647 -14.41 11.75 15.24
N ARG A 648 -13.92 10.67 14.63
CA ARG A 648 -14.47 10.00 13.45
C ARG A 648 -15.28 8.77 13.88
N ILE A 649 -16.50 8.67 13.37
CA ILE A 649 -17.34 7.50 13.53
C ILE A 649 -17.69 6.98 12.14
N ASP A 650 -17.30 5.74 11.87
CA ASP A 650 -17.60 5.03 10.63
C ASP A 650 -18.75 4.04 10.90
N VAL A 651 -19.90 4.26 10.27
CA VAL A 651 -21.10 3.39 10.34
C VAL A 651 -21.54 2.94 8.94
N ASP A 652 -20.60 2.93 7.99
CA ASP A 652 -20.83 2.49 6.62
C ASP A 652 -21.12 0.99 6.53
N HIS A 653 -21.68 0.55 5.40
CA HIS A 653 -22.01 -0.87 5.15
C HIS A 653 -22.91 -1.47 6.25
N ASN A 654 -23.93 -0.74 6.68
CA ASN A 654 -24.96 -1.19 7.62
C ASN A 654 -26.33 -1.27 6.92
N ASN A 655 -27.41 -1.50 7.68
CA ASN A 655 -28.78 -1.62 7.15
C ASN A 655 -29.67 -0.46 7.59
N ILE A 656 -29.10 0.73 7.83
CA ILE A 656 -29.85 1.87 8.36
C ILE A 656 -30.80 2.37 7.28
N GLN A 657 -32.09 2.51 7.62
CA GLN A 657 -33.14 2.93 6.67
C GLN A 657 -33.66 4.34 6.93
N ASN A 658 -33.85 4.70 8.20
CA ASN A 658 -34.42 5.99 8.58
C ASN A 658 -33.61 6.60 9.72
N LEU A 659 -33.40 7.91 9.64
CA LEU A 659 -32.74 8.71 10.65
C LEU A 659 -33.77 9.66 11.27
N THR A 660 -34.49 9.19 12.28
CA THR A 660 -35.58 9.93 12.95
C THR A 660 -35.13 10.46 14.29
N GLY A 661 -35.34 11.74 14.58
CA GLY A 661 -34.98 12.33 15.87
C GLY A 661 -35.97 11.97 16.98
N ASN A 662 -35.50 11.98 18.23
CA ASN A 662 -36.37 11.85 19.40
C ASN A 662 -36.74 13.23 19.95
N TYR A 663 -38.01 13.62 19.84
CA TYR A 663 -38.50 14.97 20.20
C TYR A 663 -38.35 15.34 21.69
N THR A 664 -37.92 14.42 22.56
CA THR A 664 -37.91 14.63 24.02
C THR A 664 -36.60 15.15 24.61
N VAL A 665 -35.49 15.22 23.85
CA VAL A 665 -34.16 15.50 24.41
C VAL A 665 -33.57 16.76 23.79
N THR A 666 -33.57 17.85 24.54
CA THR A 666 -33.17 19.19 24.07
C THR A 666 -31.73 19.59 24.45
N HIS A 667 -30.94 18.71 25.09
CA HIS A 667 -29.68 19.11 25.76
C HIS A 667 -28.48 18.14 25.60
N THR A 668 -28.47 17.25 24.61
CA THR A 668 -27.29 16.39 24.34
C THR A 668 -26.44 16.96 23.21
N SER A 669 -25.18 17.31 23.49
CA SER A 669 -24.18 17.67 22.47
C SER A 669 -23.08 16.60 22.40
N SER A 670 -22.80 16.10 21.21
CA SER A 670 -21.66 15.22 20.94
C SER A 670 -20.55 15.98 20.21
N ASN A 671 -19.29 15.52 20.36
CA ASN A 671 -18.11 16.16 19.76
C ASN A 671 -17.68 15.51 18.43
N ILE A 672 -18.59 14.81 17.76
CA ILE A 672 -18.33 14.12 16.49
C ILE A 672 -18.02 15.17 15.40
N LYS A 673 -16.90 14.98 14.71
CA LYS A 673 -16.45 15.86 13.62
C LYS A 673 -16.58 15.20 12.24
N HIS A 674 -16.38 13.89 12.17
CA HIS A 674 -16.55 13.11 10.95
C HIS A 674 -17.53 11.97 11.22
N LEU A 675 -18.60 11.91 10.44
CA LEU A 675 -19.59 10.86 10.49
C LEU A 675 -19.81 10.30 9.08
N ASN A 676 -19.55 9.01 8.91
CA ASN A 676 -19.70 8.30 7.65
C ASN A 676 -20.86 7.31 7.72
N PHE A 677 -21.95 7.63 7.00
CA PHE A 677 -23.14 6.80 6.79
C PHE A 677 -23.19 6.14 5.41
N SER A 678 -22.10 6.17 4.64
CA SER A 678 -22.12 5.66 3.27
C SER A 678 -22.49 4.18 3.18
N HIS A 679 -22.97 3.72 2.02
CA HIS A 679 -23.34 2.31 1.80
C HIS A 679 -24.36 1.78 2.83
N ASN A 680 -25.40 2.56 3.10
CA ASN A 680 -26.58 2.15 3.89
C ASN A 680 -27.84 2.17 3.00
N ASN A 681 -29.02 2.06 3.59
CA ASN A 681 -30.30 2.12 2.88
C ASN A 681 -31.12 3.34 3.29
N ILE A 682 -30.48 4.46 3.66
CA ILE A 682 -31.15 5.62 4.25
C ILE A 682 -32.05 6.27 3.19
N SER A 683 -33.36 6.28 3.43
CA SER A 683 -34.36 6.92 2.56
C SER A 683 -34.97 8.19 3.14
N TYR A 684 -34.90 8.36 4.47
CA TYR A 684 -35.48 9.51 5.17
C TYR A 684 -34.55 10.03 6.28
N LEU A 685 -34.39 11.35 6.32
CA LEU A 685 -33.63 12.08 7.32
C LEU A 685 -34.52 13.19 7.93
N ASP A 686 -34.81 13.06 9.22
CA ASP A 686 -35.63 14.02 9.96
C ASP A 686 -34.84 15.29 10.30
N SER A 687 -35.56 16.41 10.41
CA SER A 687 -34.96 17.75 10.53
C SER A 687 -34.12 17.95 11.79
N ASN A 688 -34.44 17.23 12.86
CA ASN A 688 -33.82 17.34 14.18
C ASN A 688 -32.86 16.18 14.50
N TYR A 689 -32.70 15.19 13.61
CA TYR A 689 -31.87 14.02 13.91
C TYR A 689 -30.40 14.39 14.18
N LEU A 690 -29.87 15.35 13.41
CA LEU A 690 -28.47 15.80 13.49
C LEU A 690 -28.25 16.89 14.56
N ASP A 691 -29.29 17.32 15.28
CA ASP A 691 -29.18 18.35 16.32
C ASP A 691 -28.07 18.10 17.36
N PRO A 692 -27.83 16.85 17.83
CA PRO A 692 -26.77 16.59 18.80
C PRO A 692 -25.36 16.88 18.30
N ILE A 693 -25.13 16.93 16.99
CA ILE A 693 -23.80 17.13 16.37
C ILE A 693 -23.70 18.42 15.53
N ARG A 694 -24.79 19.20 15.41
CA ARG A 694 -24.85 20.39 14.54
C ARG A 694 -23.76 21.44 14.79
N LEU A 695 -23.24 21.50 16.02
CA LEU A 695 -22.20 22.46 16.44
C LEU A 695 -20.77 21.95 16.26
N SER A 696 -20.57 20.65 16.01
CA SER A 696 -19.23 20.03 15.98
C SER A 696 -18.85 19.42 14.64
N ILE A 697 -19.84 18.97 13.87
CA ILE A 697 -19.65 18.21 12.62
C ILE A 697 -18.95 19.07 11.55
N THR A 698 -17.97 18.46 10.87
CA THR A 698 -17.20 19.08 9.78
C THR A 698 -17.28 18.28 8.48
N ILE A 699 -17.37 16.94 8.57
CA ILE A 699 -17.50 16.03 7.42
C ILE A 699 -18.68 15.12 7.66
N LEU A 700 -19.63 15.12 6.73
CA LEU A 700 -20.76 14.21 6.72
C LEU A 700 -20.81 13.50 5.35
N ASP A 701 -20.68 12.18 5.39
CA ASP A 701 -20.81 11.32 4.21
C ASP A 701 -22.12 10.51 4.30
N LEU A 702 -23.01 10.75 3.34
CA LEU A 702 -24.30 10.08 3.15
C LEU A 702 -24.36 9.42 1.76
N SER A 703 -23.22 9.21 1.11
CA SER A 703 -23.16 8.64 -0.24
C SER A 703 -23.63 7.18 -0.29
N TYR A 704 -24.00 6.68 -1.48
CA TYR A 704 -24.46 5.29 -1.64
C TYR A 704 -25.60 4.93 -0.68
N ASN A 705 -26.64 5.78 -0.65
CA ASN A 705 -27.87 5.58 0.13
C ASN A 705 -29.09 5.66 -0.80
N ARG A 706 -30.29 5.91 -0.25
CA ARG A 706 -31.56 5.91 -0.98
C ARG A 706 -32.35 7.19 -0.77
N LEU A 707 -31.68 8.31 -0.47
CA LEU A 707 -32.36 9.59 -0.25
C LEU A 707 -33.03 10.04 -1.55
N GLU A 708 -34.33 10.28 -1.51
CA GLU A 708 -35.12 10.68 -2.69
C GLU A 708 -35.25 12.21 -2.82
N ASN A 709 -35.27 12.92 -1.69
CA ASN A 709 -35.50 14.37 -1.63
C ASN A 709 -34.77 14.99 -0.45
N LEU A 710 -34.35 16.25 -0.58
CA LEU A 710 -33.79 17.07 0.49
C LEU A 710 -34.74 18.22 0.82
N THR A 711 -35.85 17.90 1.48
CA THR A 711 -36.93 18.87 1.78
C THR A 711 -37.19 19.05 3.26
N THR A 712 -36.47 18.35 4.12
CA THR A 712 -36.71 18.31 5.57
C THR A 712 -35.96 19.41 6.31
N LEU A 713 -35.10 20.20 5.65
CA LEU A 713 -34.24 21.20 6.28
C LEU A 713 -33.29 20.59 7.32
N ALA A 714 -32.91 19.32 7.13
CA ALA A 714 -32.11 18.55 8.08
C ALA A 714 -30.68 19.04 8.20
N PHE A 715 -30.17 19.75 7.18
CA PHE A 715 -28.82 20.34 7.23
C PHE A 715 -28.80 21.79 7.74
N THR A 716 -29.96 22.36 8.10
CA THR A 716 -30.00 23.72 8.62
C THR A 716 -29.25 23.86 9.95
N ASN A 717 -28.73 25.06 10.22
CA ASN A 717 -27.95 25.40 11.42
C ASN A 717 -26.61 24.65 11.62
N MET A 718 -26.10 23.89 10.64
CA MET A 718 -24.80 23.22 10.71
C MET A 718 -23.65 24.12 10.22
N ALA A 719 -23.44 25.25 10.90
CA ALA A 719 -22.53 26.32 10.44
C ALA A 719 -21.05 25.91 10.28
N HIS A 720 -20.61 24.82 10.92
CA HIS A 720 -19.23 24.33 10.87
C HIS A 720 -18.98 23.23 9.83
N LEU A 721 -20.03 22.73 9.18
CA LEU A 721 -19.94 21.68 8.17
C LEU A 721 -19.13 22.19 6.96
N GLN A 722 -18.14 21.43 6.53
CA GLN A 722 -17.17 21.79 5.49
C GLN A 722 -17.25 20.87 4.27
N THR A 723 -17.56 19.59 4.50
CA THR A 723 -17.74 18.61 3.45
C THR A 723 -19.05 17.87 3.67
N LEU A 724 -19.89 17.90 2.63
CA LEU A 724 -21.13 17.15 2.56
C LEU A 724 -21.12 16.30 1.29
N ILE A 725 -21.14 14.98 1.46
CA ILE A 725 -21.14 14.02 0.36
C ILE A 725 -22.50 13.34 0.33
N LEU A 726 -23.24 13.53 -0.76
CA LEU A 726 -24.58 13.00 -1.00
C LEU A 726 -24.65 12.21 -2.31
N SER A 727 -23.49 11.87 -2.89
CA SER A 727 -23.44 11.21 -4.18
C SER A 727 -23.96 9.78 -4.17
N ASN A 728 -24.40 9.28 -5.33
CA ASN A 728 -25.01 7.94 -5.44
C ASN A 728 -26.23 7.78 -4.51
N ASN A 729 -27.16 8.73 -4.58
CA ASN A 729 -28.48 8.64 -3.96
C ASN A 729 -29.55 8.70 -5.08
N MET A 730 -30.81 8.96 -4.73
CA MET A 730 -31.92 9.11 -5.68
C MET A 730 -32.53 10.51 -5.61
N ILE A 731 -31.73 11.52 -5.22
CA ILE A 731 -32.23 12.86 -4.91
C ILE A 731 -32.74 13.51 -6.21
N SER A 732 -34.02 13.89 -6.20
CA SER A 732 -34.67 14.53 -7.35
C SER A 732 -35.04 16.00 -7.10
N THR A 733 -35.25 16.38 -5.84
CA THR A 733 -35.58 17.75 -5.45
C THR A 733 -34.82 18.20 -4.20
N ILE A 734 -34.51 19.50 -4.14
CA ILE A 734 -33.84 20.15 -3.02
C ILE A 734 -34.65 21.39 -2.65
N ASN A 735 -34.89 21.61 -1.36
CA ASN A 735 -35.50 22.84 -0.86
C ASN A 735 -34.52 24.02 -0.96
N GLU A 736 -35.00 25.20 -1.31
CA GLU A 736 -34.18 26.42 -1.46
C GLU A 736 -33.39 26.79 -0.19
N ASP A 737 -33.91 26.48 0.99
CA ASP A 737 -33.34 26.81 2.29
C ASP A 737 -32.53 25.66 2.92
N GLU A 738 -32.45 24.49 2.26
CA GLU A 738 -31.81 23.29 2.82
C GLU A 738 -30.36 23.55 3.26
N PHE A 739 -29.62 24.35 2.49
CA PHE A 739 -28.22 24.68 2.77
C PHE A 739 -28.02 26.07 3.37
N LYS A 740 -29.08 26.83 3.65
CA LYS A 740 -29.02 28.27 3.99
C LYS A 740 -27.98 28.61 5.07
N ASP A 741 -27.82 27.80 6.10
CA ASP A 741 -26.91 28.07 7.23
C ASP A 741 -25.58 27.30 7.20
N LEU A 742 -25.28 26.58 6.12
CA LEU A 742 -23.98 25.91 5.90
C LEU A 742 -22.89 26.92 5.52
N ARG A 743 -22.49 27.78 6.47
CA ARG A 743 -21.61 28.93 6.21
C ARG A 743 -20.14 28.58 5.96
N SER A 744 -19.71 27.41 6.42
CA SER A 744 -18.33 26.91 6.24
C SER A 744 -18.19 25.81 5.20
N ILE A 745 -19.24 25.52 4.43
CA ILE A 745 -19.19 24.46 3.42
C ILE A 745 -18.16 24.83 2.34
N GLN A 746 -17.29 23.89 2.01
CA GLN A 746 -16.25 24.02 0.99
C GLN A 746 -16.42 23.02 -0.14
N VAL A 747 -16.86 21.80 0.20
CA VAL A 747 -17.05 20.71 -0.74
C VAL A 747 -18.48 20.20 -0.62
N LEU A 748 -19.22 20.28 -1.72
CA LEU A 748 -20.55 19.70 -1.85
C LEU A 748 -20.56 18.75 -3.04
N ASP A 749 -20.85 17.47 -2.77
CA ASP A 749 -20.98 16.43 -3.79
C ASP A 749 -22.43 15.94 -3.87
N LEU A 750 -23.12 16.31 -4.95
CA LEU A 750 -24.47 15.86 -5.33
C LEU A 750 -24.43 14.96 -6.58
N SER A 751 -23.27 14.47 -6.98
CA SER A 751 -23.11 13.67 -8.20
C SER A 751 -23.88 12.34 -8.14
N LYS A 752 -24.24 11.76 -9.29
CA LYS A 752 -24.95 10.48 -9.38
C LYS A 752 -26.25 10.49 -8.56
N ASN A 753 -27.09 11.47 -8.84
CA ASN A 753 -28.45 11.61 -8.32
C ASN A 753 -29.43 11.79 -9.50
N ASN A 754 -30.69 12.15 -9.24
CA ASN A 754 -31.74 12.31 -10.26
C ASN A 754 -32.21 13.77 -10.33
N LEU A 755 -31.30 14.73 -10.14
CA LEU A 755 -31.63 16.16 -10.13
C LEU A 755 -31.85 16.66 -11.55
N ASN A 756 -33.00 17.29 -11.79
CA ASN A 756 -33.31 17.93 -13.08
C ASN A 756 -33.05 19.45 -13.06
N TYR A 757 -33.11 20.10 -11.89
CA TYR A 757 -32.86 21.53 -11.75
C TYR A 757 -32.33 21.85 -10.34
N LEU A 758 -31.78 23.04 -10.16
CA LEU A 758 -31.37 23.57 -8.85
C LEU A 758 -32.22 24.79 -8.48
N PRO A 759 -32.62 24.97 -7.20
CA PRO A 759 -33.26 26.20 -6.74
C PRO A 759 -32.35 27.42 -6.92
N GLU A 760 -32.90 28.56 -7.38
CA GLU A 760 -32.15 29.78 -7.70
C GLU A 760 -31.27 30.30 -6.54
N ASN A 761 -31.78 30.24 -5.31
CA ASN A 761 -31.11 30.78 -4.12
C ASN A 761 -30.38 29.73 -3.27
N LEU A 762 -30.12 28.54 -3.82
CA LEU A 762 -29.55 27.42 -3.03
C LEU A 762 -28.21 27.76 -2.36
N PHE A 763 -27.39 28.63 -2.97
CA PHE A 763 -26.07 29.01 -2.47
C PHE A 763 -25.95 30.47 -2.00
N GLU A 764 -27.05 31.12 -1.62
CA GLU A 764 -27.08 32.55 -1.26
C GLU A 764 -26.08 32.93 -0.15
N LYS A 765 -25.75 32.00 0.75
CA LYS A 765 -24.88 32.24 1.92
C LYS A 765 -23.57 31.44 1.93
N GLN A 766 -23.31 30.63 0.91
CA GLN A 766 -22.22 29.65 0.84
C GLN A 766 -20.89 30.28 0.36
N LYS A 767 -20.42 31.29 1.09
CA LYS A 767 -19.24 32.12 0.72
C LYS A 767 -17.90 31.38 0.69
N GLN A 768 -17.85 30.16 1.20
CA GLN A 768 -16.64 29.33 1.25
C GLN A 768 -16.71 28.12 0.31
N LEU A 769 -17.80 27.96 -0.47
CA LEU A 769 -17.96 26.82 -1.36
C LEU A 769 -16.95 26.95 -2.52
N ARG A 770 -16.07 25.96 -2.63
CA ARG A 770 -14.93 25.90 -3.56
C ARG A 770 -15.06 24.78 -4.57
N ILE A 771 -15.62 23.64 -4.16
CA ILE A 771 -15.77 22.45 -5.00
C ILE A 771 -17.23 22.05 -5.01
N PHE A 772 -17.81 22.03 -6.22
CA PHE A 772 -19.16 21.59 -6.44
C PHE A 772 -19.19 20.49 -7.50
N LEU A 773 -19.64 19.30 -7.09
CA LEU A 773 -19.75 18.13 -7.96
C LEU A 773 -21.23 17.81 -8.18
N LEU A 774 -21.66 17.83 -9.44
CA LEU A 774 -23.05 17.57 -9.84
C LEU A 774 -23.10 16.59 -11.03
N HIS A 775 -22.00 15.91 -11.33
CA HIS A 775 -21.93 15.04 -12.51
C HIS A 775 -22.90 13.86 -12.42
N HIS A 776 -23.32 13.32 -13.56
CA HIS A 776 -24.29 12.21 -13.63
C HIS A 776 -25.61 12.56 -12.91
N ASN A 777 -26.24 13.64 -13.35
CA ASN A 777 -27.61 14.01 -13.00
C ASN A 777 -28.36 14.30 -14.31
N ASP A 778 -29.56 14.86 -14.23
CA ASP A 778 -30.42 15.15 -15.38
C ASP A 778 -30.59 16.66 -15.62
N VAL A 779 -29.66 17.49 -15.11
CA VAL A 779 -29.78 18.97 -15.12
C VAL A 779 -29.70 19.52 -16.55
N ASP A 780 -30.73 20.21 -17.00
CA ASP A 780 -30.84 20.80 -18.34
C ASP A 780 -30.46 22.29 -18.39
N GLU A 781 -30.65 23.02 -17.30
CA GLU A 781 -30.22 24.41 -17.13
C GLU A 781 -29.74 24.74 -15.70
N LEU A 782 -28.92 25.79 -15.59
CA LEU A 782 -28.49 26.35 -14.30
C LEU A 782 -29.12 27.75 -14.10
N PRO A 783 -29.65 28.07 -12.91
CA PRO A 783 -30.12 29.42 -12.63
C PRO A 783 -29.01 30.47 -12.78
N GLU A 784 -29.33 31.64 -13.34
CA GLU A 784 -28.33 32.67 -13.71
C GLU A 784 -27.46 33.12 -12.53
N ASP A 785 -28.04 33.27 -11.34
CA ASP A 785 -27.37 33.84 -10.16
C ASP A 785 -26.91 32.77 -9.14
N ILE A 786 -27.02 31.47 -9.46
CA ILE A 786 -26.81 30.36 -8.51
C ILE A 786 -25.44 30.39 -7.81
N PHE A 787 -24.38 30.86 -8.49
CA PHE A 787 -23.02 30.90 -7.95
C PHE A 787 -22.56 32.27 -7.46
N LYS A 788 -23.43 33.27 -7.47
CA LYS A 788 -23.11 34.68 -7.18
C LYS A 788 -22.43 34.92 -5.84
N ALA A 789 -22.75 34.12 -4.82
CA ALA A 789 -22.19 34.26 -3.48
C ALA A 789 -21.07 33.24 -3.17
N THR A 790 -20.56 32.51 -4.17
CA THR A 790 -19.59 31.42 -4.00
C THR A 790 -18.19 31.82 -4.49
N VAL A 791 -17.20 30.96 -4.24
CA VAL A 791 -15.80 31.12 -4.70
C VAL A 791 -15.33 29.83 -5.36
N LEU A 792 -16.17 29.28 -6.23
CA LEU A 792 -15.94 27.97 -6.85
C LEU A 792 -14.64 27.98 -7.66
N GLU A 793 -13.74 27.06 -7.31
CA GLU A 793 -12.48 26.76 -7.98
C GLU A 793 -12.64 25.58 -8.93
N GLN A 794 -13.52 24.63 -8.57
CA GLN A 794 -13.80 23.43 -9.31
C GLN A 794 -15.30 23.20 -9.41
N ILE A 795 -15.75 22.99 -10.65
CA ILE A 795 -17.11 22.55 -10.94
C ILE A 795 -17.06 21.36 -11.89
N ASP A 796 -17.76 20.28 -11.51
CA ASP A 796 -18.03 19.15 -12.40
C ASP A 796 -19.53 19.04 -12.67
N LEU A 797 -19.91 19.37 -13.91
CA LEU A 797 -21.27 19.28 -14.45
C LEU A 797 -21.38 18.17 -15.51
N SER A 798 -20.39 17.27 -15.58
CA SER A 798 -20.36 16.26 -16.65
C SER A 798 -21.52 15.27 -16.57
N PHE A 799 -21.95 14.70 -17.69
CA PHE A 799 -23.08 13.76 -17.78
C PHE A 799 -24.34 14.37 -17.17
N ASN A 800 -24.76 15.51 -17.72
CA ASN A 800 -26.04 16.18 -17.47
C ASN A 800 -26.72 16.44 -18.84
N ASN A 801 -27.80 17.21 -18.86
CA ASN A 801 -28.58 17.51 -20.06
C ASN A 801 -28.41 18.95 -20.57
N LEU A 802 -27.30 19.63 -20.23
CA LEU A 802 -27.10 21.04 -20.60
C LEU A 802 -27.05 21.22 -22.12
N GLY A 803 -28.00 21.99 -22.68
CA GLY A 803 -28.08 22.29 -24.12
C GLY A 803 -27.15 23.42 -24.58
N GLU A 804 -26.82 24.34 -23.68
CA GLU A 804 -25.96 25.49 -23.96
C GLU A 804 -24.86 25.63 -22.91
N PHE A 805 -23.81 26.38 -23.24
CA PHE A 805 -22.78 26.75 -22.27
C PHE A 805 -23.38 27.70 -21.20
N PRO A 806 -23.27 27.40 -19.90
CA PRO A 806 -23.96 28.14 -18.84
C PRO A 806 -23.26 29.46 -18.49
N TYR A 807 -23.27 30.40 -19.45
CA TYR A 807 -22.56 31.68 -19.42
C TYR A 807 -22.87 32.49 -18.17
N TYR A 808 -24.15 32.76 -17.90
CA TYR A 808 -24.59 33.68 -16.85
C TYR A 808 -24.18 33.19 -15.46
N SER A 809 -24.41 31.91 -15.15
CA SER A 809 -24.01 31.31 -13.87
C SER A 809 -22.50 31.29 -13.67
N LEU A 810 -21.72 30.98 -14.72
CA LEU A 810 -20.25 30.92 -14.62
C LEU A 810 -19.60 32.30 -14.59
N PHE A 811 -20.25 33.33 -15.13
CA PHE A 811 -19.73 34.70 -15.15
C PHE A 811 -19.43 35.24 -13.74
N HIS A 812 -20.22 34.85 -12.75
CA HIS A 812 -20.05 35.29 -11.36
C HIS A 812 -18.80 34.74 -10.66
N ILE A 813 -18.26 33.61 -11.14
CA ILE A 813 -17.12 32.91 -10.55
C ILE A 813 -15.89 32.92 -11.46
N LYS A 814 -15.89 33.79 -12.46
CA LYS A 814 -14.81 33.90 -13.46
C LYS A 814 -13.41 34.11 -12.89
N ASP A 815 -13.34 34.77 -11.73
CA ASP A 815 -12.09 35.12 -11.09
C ASP A 815 -11.53 33.97 -10.25
N SER A 816 -12.37 33.00 -9.84
CA SER A 816 -11.96 31.86 -9.00
C SER A 816 -11.88 30.53 -9.75
N LEU A 817 -12.66 30.34 -10.82
CA LEU A 817 -12.81 29.05 -11.50
C LEU A 817 -11.53 28.62 -12.24
N GLN A 818 -11.06 27.41 -11.94
CA GLN A 818 -9.83 26.83 -12.51
C GLN A 818 -10.05 25.47 -13.17
N PHE A 819 -11.04 24.71 -12.70
CA PHE A 819 -11.43 23.41 -13.27
C PHE A 819 -12.90 23.44 -13.63
N LEU A 820 -13.18 23.22 -14.92
CA LEU A 820 -14.53 23.08 -15.44
C LEU A 820 -14.65 21.82 -16.27
N ASN A 821 -15.52 20.91 -15.83
CA ASN A 821 -15.87 19.70 -16.57
C ASN A 821 -17.33 19.77 -17.01
N LEU A 822 -17.54 19.82 -18.33
CA LEU A 822 -18.84 19.85 -19.01
C LEU A 822 -19.02 18.63 -19.92
N ALA A 823 -18.21 17.58 -19.73
CA ALA A 823 -18.25 16.41 -20.59
C ALA A 823 -19.64 15.73 -20.60
N GLY A 824 -20.07 15.08 -21.67
CA GLY A 824 -21.31 14.28 -21.69
C GLY A 824 -22.60 15.10 -21.56
N ASN A 825 -22.62 16.33 -22.07
CA ASN A 825 -23.82 17.18 -22.14
C ASN A 825 -24.35 17.27 -23.58
N GLN A 826 -25.27 18.20 -23.86
CA GLN A 826 -25.89 18.39 -25.17
C GLN A 826 -25.45 19.69 -25.86
N ILE A 827 -24.27 20.23 -25.51
CA ILE A 827 -23.80 21.53 -26.00
C ILE A 827 -23.45 21.44 -27.50
N GLU A 828 -24.15 22.20 -28.33
CA GLU A 828 -23.98 22.19 -29.80
C GLU A 828 -22.98 23.24 -30.31
N ALA A 829 -22.97 24.41 -29.69
CA ALA A 829 -22.10 25.50 -30.12
C ALA A 829 -21.43 26.17 -28.91
N LEU A 830 -20.15 26.48 -29.07
CA LEU A 830 -19.45 27.38 -28.17
C LEU A 830 -19.38 28.74 -28.84
N ASN A 831 -20.19 29.69 -28.36
CA ASN A 831 -19.89 31.08 -28.64
C ASN A 831 -18.67 31.47 -27.79
N PHE A 832 -17.51 31.67 -28.41
CA PHE A 832 -16.26 31.87 -27.68
C PHE A 832 -16.20 33.20 -26.89
N SER A 833 -17.04 34.18 -27.24
CA SER A 833 -17.29 35.36 -26.37
C SER A 833 -17.79 34.93 -24.98
N SER A 834 -18.46 33.78 -24.91
CA SER A 834 -19.01 33.21 -23.69
C SER A 834 -18.01 32.40 -22.87
N ILE A 835 -16.76 32.18 -23.30
CA ILE A 835 -15.75 31.45 -22.50
C ILE A 835 -14.48 32.26 -22.24
N MET A 836 -14.20 33.28 -23.06
CA MET A 836 -13.01 34.12 -22.92
C MET A 836 -12.93 34.86 -21.58
N PHE A 837 -14.01 34.97 -20.82
CA PHE A 837 -13.97 35.63 -19.52
C PHE A 837 -13.29 34.77 -18.43
N LEU A 838 -13.12 33.46 -18.64
CA LEU A 838 -12.54 32.50 -17.69
C LEU A 838 -11.00 32.51 -17.73
N GLN A 839 -10.39 33.66 -17.43
CA GLN A 839 -8.94 33.89 -17.56
C GLN A 839 -8.07 33.03 -16.62
N ASN A 840 -8.65 32.46 -15.56
CA ASN A 840 -7.96 31.59 -14.60
C ASN A 840 -8.12 30.09 -14.88
N LEU A 841 -8.84 29.71 -15.94
CA LEU A 841 -9.11 28.31 -16.26
C LEU A 841 -7.84 27.55 -16.66
N ARG A 842 -7.65 26.38 -16.05
CA ARG A 842 -6.49 25.50 -16.26
C ARG A 842 -6.88 24.15 -16.83
N PHE A 843 -8.06 23.67 -16.48
CA PHE A 843 -8.65 22.45 -17.02
C PHE A 843 -10.03 22.76 -17.59
N LEU A 844 -10.22 22.38 -18.86
CA LEU A 844 -11.50 22.43 -19.53
C LEU A 844 -11.75 21.10 -20.23
N SER A 845 -12.84 20.42 -19.87
CA SER A 845 -13.36 19.30 -20.65
C SER A 845 -14.75 19.62 -21.19
N LEU A 846 -14.89 19.44 -22.49
CA LEU A 846 -16.13 19.54 -23.26
C LEU A 846 -16.37 18.24 -24.03
N SER A 847 -15.78 17.13 -23.59
CA SER A 847 -15.87 15.87 -24.32
C SER A 847 -17.30 15.32 -24.36
N GLN A 848 -17.63 14.44 -25.29
CA GLN A 848 -18.97 13.82 -25.41
C GLN A 848 -20.11 14.86 -25.49
N ASN A 849 -19.91 15.95 -26.22
CA ASN A 849 -20.94 16.95 -26.54
C ASN A 849 -21.30 16.87 -28.04
N ARG A 850 -22.02 17.87 -28.56
CA ARG A 850 -22.40 17.96 -29.98
C ARG A 850 -21.71 19.15 -30.66
N LEU A 851 -20.49 19.46 -30.24
CA LEU A 851 -19.81 20.70 -30.62
C LEU A 851 -19.58 20.81 -32.14
N PHE A 852 -20.05 21.89 -32.71
CA PHE A 852 -19.72 22.36 -34.05
C PHE A 852 -18.70 23.50 -33.98
N LEU A 853 -17.52 23.32 -34.59
CA LEU A 853 -16.47 24.33 -34.65
C LEU A 853 -16.52 25.08 -36.00
N PRO A 854 -16.91 26.37 -36.04
CA PRO A 854 -17.01 27.12 -37.28
C PRO A 854 -15.62 27.41 -37.89
N SER A 855 -15.59 27.59 -39.22
CA SER A 855 -14.37 27.81 -40.01
C SER A 855 -13.65 29.13 -39.69
N SER A 856 -14.34 30.11 -39.09
CA SER A 856 -13.79 31.41 -38.68
C SER A 856 -14.38 31.84 -37.33
N ALA A 857 -13.52 32.13 -36.36
CA ALA A 857 -13.92 32.69 -35.06
C ALA A 857 -12.91 33.75 -34.60
N GLU A 858 -13.34 34.56 -33.63
CA GLU A 858 -12.49 35.49 -32.88
C GLU A 858 -11.51 34.72 -31.98
N GLU A 859 -10.38 35.35 -31.64
CA GLU A 859 -9.24 34.72 -30.94
C GLU A 859 -9.64 34.04 -29.60
N LEU A 860 -9.25 32.77 -29.43
CA LEU A 860 -9.37 32.06 -28.16
C LEU A 860 -8.23 32.48 -27.23
N HIS A 861 -8.53 33.25 -26.18
CA HIS A 861 -7.53 33.69 -25.19
C HIS A 861 -7.80 33.09 -23.80
N LEU A 862 -7.27 31.88 -23.56
CA LEU A 862 -7.23 31.22 -22.25
C LEU A 862 -5.78 31.01 -21.81
N PRO A 863 -5.11 32.05 -21.27
CA PRO A 863 -3.66 32.09 -21.15
C PRO A 863 -3.09 31.08 -20.15
N LYS A 864 -3.90 30.57 -19.21
CA LYS A 864 -3.49 29.61 -18.18
C LYS A 864 -3.94 28.17 -18.45
N LEU A 865 -4.55 27.88 -19.60
CA LEU A 865 -5.10 26.56 -19.90
C LEU A 865 -3.96 25.54 -20.09
N ILE A 866 -4.00 24.46 -19.31
CA ILE A 866 -2.99 23.38 -19.32
C ILE A 866 -3.56 22.13 -19.99
N THR A 867 -4.82 21.79 -19.70
CA THR A 867 -5.51 20.63 -20.26
C THR A 867 -6.77 21.07 -20.99
N LEU A 868 -6.89 20.65 -22.24
CA LEU A 868 -8.09 20.80 -23.05
C LEU A 868 -8.55 19.44 -23.56
N ASP A 869 -9.80 19.08 -23.25
CA ASP A 869 -10.42 17.86 -23.74
C ASP A 869 -11.66 18.17 -24.58
N LEU A 870 -11.56 17.85 -25.88
CA LEU A 870 -12.61 17.99 -26.88
C LEU A 870 -13.06 16.63 -27.43
N SER A 871 -12.64 15.53 -26.81
CA SER A 871 -12.88 14.17 -27.32
C SER A 871 -14.38 13.84 -27.47
N TYR A 872 -14.75 12.88 -28.32
CA TYR A 872 -16.13 12.45 -28.55
C TYR A 872 -17.08 13.60 -28.99
N ASN A 873 -16.56 14.57 -29.75
CA ASN A 873 -17.36 15.56 -30.48
C ASN A 873 -17.26 15.29 -31.99
N VAL A 874 -18.06 15.96 -32.83
CA VAL A 874 -17.96 15.79 -34.30
C VAL A 874 -17.10 16.92 -34.87
N ILE A 875 -15.78 16.71 -34.93
CA ILE A 875 -14.77 17.66 -35.43
C ILE A 875 -13.99 16.99 -36.57
N GLU A 876 -14.48 17.10 -37.81
CA GLU A 876 -13.82 16.50 -38.98
C GLU A 876 -12.41 17.08 -39.26
N GLU A 877 -12.22 18.36 -38.97
CA GLU A 877 -10.95 19.08 -39.10
C GLU A 877 -10.85 20.15 -38.00
N LEU A 878 -9.66 20.35 -37.45
CA LEU A 878 -9.39 21.44 -36.52
C LEU A 878 -9.18 22.75 -37.28
N PRO A 879 -10.02 23.78 -37.08
CA PRO A 879 -9.87 25.05 -37.78
C PRO A 879 -8.49 25.70 -37.55
N ALA A 880 -7.95 26.35 -38.57
CA ALA A 880 -6.62 26.99 -38.51
C ALA A 880 -6.47 27.99 -37.36
N TRP A 881 -7.56 28.67 -36.97
CA TRP A 881 -7.54 29.61 -35.84
C TRP A 881 -7.39 28.89 -34.49
N ILE A 882 -7.87 27.65 -34.29
CA ILE A 882 -7.56 26.87 -33.09
C ILE A 882 -6.08 26.50 -33.12
N VAL A 883 -5.65 25.87 -34.21
CA VAL A 883 -4.28 25.38 -34.40
C VAL A 883 -3.23 26.47 -34.15
N ASN A 884 -3.51 27.70 -34.59
CA ASN A 884 -2.59 28.84 -34.48
C ASN A 884 -2.67 29.60 -33.15
N HIS A 885 -3.73 29.43 -32.35
CA HIS A 885 -3.98 30.21 -31.12
C HIS A 885 -4.14 29.36 -29.86
N LEU A 886 -3.79 28.06 -29.91
CA LEU A 886 -3.66 27.28 -28.68
C LEU A 886 -2.63 27.96 -27.75
N PRO A 887 -2.93 28.09 -26.45
CA PRO A 887 -2.06 28.80 -25.53
C PRO A 887 -0.75 28.02 -25.34
N LEU A 888 0.37 28.74 -25.21
CA LEU A 888 1.70 28.14 -25.00
C LEU A 888 1.82 27.35 -23.68
N SER A 889 0.88 27.56 -22.75
CA SER A 889 0.74 26.85 -21.48
C SER A 889 0.07 25.47 -21.63
N LEU A 890 -0.50 25.15 -22.79
CA LEU A 890 -1.18 23.88 -23.03
C LEU A 890 -0.17 22.72 -23.08
N GLU A 891 -0.33 21.78 -22.16
CA GLU A 891 0.50 20.57 -22.04
C GLU A 891 -0.24 19.30 -22.49
N GLU A 892 -1.58 19.28 -22.33
CA GLU A 892 -2.41 18.12 -22.64
C GLU A 892 -3.57 18.51 -23.57
N LEU A 893 -3.66 17.80 -24.69
CA LEU A 893 -4.73 17.95 -25.66
C LEU A 893 -5.36 16.60 -25.96
N ASN A 894 -6.65 16.47 -25.68
CA ASN A 894 -7.43 15.27 -25.98
C ASN A 894 -8.44 15.54 -27.11
N LEU A 895 -8.26 14.82 -28.21
CA LEU A 895 -9.03 14.86 -29.44
C LEU A 895 -9.49 13.44 -29.82
N ALA A 896 -9.64 12.54 -28.85
CA ALA A 896 -10.09 11.19 -29.14
C ALA A 896 -11.51 11.17 -29.71
N ASN A 897 -11.82 10.28 -30.66
CA ASN A 897 -13.16 10.11 -31.23
C ASN A 897 -13.80 11.42 -31.71
N THR A 898 -13.02 12.26 -32.41
CA THR A 898 -13.49 13.51 -32.98
C THR A 898 -13.86 13.41 -34.46
N SER A 899 -13.72 12.25 -35.09
CA SER A 899 -13.89 12.04 -36.55
C SER A 899 -12.76 12.59 -37.43
N LEU A 900 -11.59 12.89 -36.85
CA LEU A 900 -10.41 13.34 -37.60
C LEU A 900 -9.96 12.28 -38.61
N LYS A 901 -9.62 12.71 -39.84
CA LYS A 901 -9.09 11.84 -40.91
C LYS A 901 -7.56 11.88 -41.02
N THR A 902 -6.93 12.93 -40.50
CA THR A 902 -5.48 13.16 -40.49
C THR A 902 -5.07 13.71 -39.13
N VAL A 903 -3.76 13.71 -38.84
CA VAL A 903 -3.24 14.35 -37.62
C VAL A 903 -3.27 15.87 -37.83
N PRO A 904 -3.80 16.66 -36.90
CA PRO A 904 -3.79 18.11 -37.02
C PRO A 904 -2.36 18.64 -36.93
N ALA A 905 -2.00 19.60 -37.80
CA ALA A 905 -0.70 20.26 -37.79
C ALA A 905 -0.60 21.26 -36.62
N LEU A 906 -0.54 20.75 -35.38
CA LEU A 906 -0.45 21.55 -34.17
C LEU A 906 0.83 22.42 -34.21
N GLY A 907 0.68 23.74 -34.08
CA GLY A 907 1.78 24.72 -34.15
C GLY A 907 2.81 24.57 -33.03
N SER A 908 3.50 25.67 -32.67
CA SER A 908 4.59 25.68 -31.66
C SER A 908 4.11 25.52 -30.20
N CYS A 909 3.27 24.53 -29.92
CA CYS A 909 2.71 24.25 -28.61
C CYS A 909 3.66 23.37 -27.79
N ASN A 910 3.68 23.56 -26.46
CA ASN A 910 4.49 22.75 -25.53
C ASN A 910 3.79 21.44 -25.13
N ILE A 911 3.06 20.81 -26.05
CA ILE A 911 2.25 19.62 -25.77
C ILE A 911 3.16 18.48 -25.35
N LEU A 912 2.85 17.91 -24.18
CA LEU A 912 3.49 16.74 -23.59
C LEU A 912 2.65 15.48 -23.82
N ILE A 913 1.32 15.62 -23.80
CA ILE A 913 0.35 14.53 -23.94
C ILE A 913 -0.63 14.86 -25.06
N LEU A 914 -0.68 14.01 -26.08
CA LEU A 914 -1.60 14.13 -27.19
C LEU A 914 -2.41 12.84 -27.37
N ASN A 915 -3.73 12.94 -27.26
CA ASN A 915 -4.64 11.82 -27.49
C ASN A 915 -5.45 12.04 -28.77
N LEU A 916 -5.22 11.17 -29.76
CA LEU A 916 -5.88 11.13 -31.06
C LEU A 916 -6.61 9.79 -31.28
N SER A 917 -6.86 9.03 -30.21
CA SER A 917 -7.45 7.70 -30.31
C SER A 917 -8.87 7.71 -30.89
N SER A 918 -9.35 6.57 -31.39
CA SER A 918 -10.74 6.40 -31.84
C SER A 918 -11.17 7.32 -32.99
N ASN A 919 -10.24 7.82 -33.79
CA ASN A 919 -10.52 8.65 -34.96
C ASN A 919 -10.53 7.82 -36.26
N SER A 920 -10.60 8.49 -37.41
CA SER A 920 -10.54 7.88 -38.75
C SER A 920 -9.18 8.11 -39.42
N ILE A 921 -8.10 8.25 -38.64
CA ILE A 921 -6.75 8.53 -39.16
C ILE A 921 -6.23 7.30 -39.90
N GLN A 922 -5.90 7.46 -41.18
CA GLN A 922 -5.41 6.37 -42.04
C GLN A 922 -3.88 6.39 -42.18
N THR A 923 -3.30 7.58 -42.27
CA THR A 923 -1.87 7.83 -42.45
C THR A 923 -1.37 8.86 -41.44
N VAL A 924 -0.09 8.79 -41.12
CA VAL A 924 0.63 9.80 -40.35
C VAL A 924 1.86 10.20 -41.14
N GLU A 925 2.10 11.50 -41.25
CA GLU A 925 3.17 12.09 -42.05
C GLU A 925 4.22 12.77 -41.16
N GLN A 926 5.44 12.91 -41.65
CA GLN A 926 6.56 13.41 -40.83
C GLN A 926 6.37 14.90 -40.45
N GLU A 927 5.81 15.71 -41.35
CA GLU A 927 5.60 17.15 -41.15
C GLU A 927 4.61 17.44 -40.00
N GLU A 928 3.64 16.55 -39.77
CA GLU A 928 2.60 16.71 -38.73
C GLU A 928 3.19 16.72 -37.31
N PHE A 929 4.35 16.09 -37.11
CA PHE A 929 5.03 15.97 -35.81
C PHE A 929 6.28 16.84 -35.67
N GLU A 930 6.65 17.62 -36.70
CA GLU A 930 7.91 18.38 -36.72
C GLU A 930 8.06 19.36 -35.55
N GLN A 931 6.94 19.97 -35.12
CA GLN A 931 6.90 20.94 -34.02
C GLN A 931 6.72 20.29 -32.64
N LEU A 932 6.30 19.02 -32.56
CA LEU A 932 5.96 18.32 -31.32
C LEU A 932 7.17 17.68 -30.62
N LYS A 933 8.31 18.39 -30.58
CA LYS A 933 9.61 17.87 -30.10
C LYS A 933 9.63 17.51 -28.61
N LYS A 934 8.68 18.04 -27.83
CA LYS A 934 8.55 17.80 -26.38
C LYS A 934 7.55 16.70 -26.03
N LEU A 935 6.88 16.11 -27.03
CA LEU A 935 5.84 15.11 -26.81
C LEU A 935 6.40 13.88 -26.11
N GLN A 936 5.70 13.42 -25.07
CA GLN A 936 6.11 12.31 -24.22
C GLN A 936 5.10 11.16 -24.27
N MET A 937 3.82 11.47 -24.46
CA MET A 937 2.77 10.48 -24.63
C MET A 937 1.97 10.80 -25.89
N LEU A 938 1.82 9.78 -26.73
CA LEU A 938 1.00 9.84 -27.95
C LEU A 938 0.05 8.65 -27.95
N ASP A 939 -1.25 8.94 -28.07
CA ASP A 939 -2.27 7.92 -28.26
C ASP A 939 -2.88 7.99 -29.66
N LEU A 940 -2.60 6.96 -30.47
CA LEU A 940 -3.12 6.76 -31.82
C LEU A 940 -4.02 5.51 -31.90
N SER A 941 -4.44 4.97 -30.76
CA SER A 941 -5.22 3.74 -30.73
C SER A 941 -6.58 3.86 -31.41
N ASN A 942 -7.16 2.75 -31.87
CA ASN A 942 -8.48 2.66 -32.48
C ASN A 942 -8.67 3.59 -33.69
N ASN A 943 -7.66 3.70 -34.55
CA ASN A 943 -7.71 4.43 -35.81
C ASN A 943 -7.74 3.44 -36.99
N LEU A 944 -7.51 3.93 -38.21
CA LEU A 944 -7.48 3.15 -39.45
C LEU A 944 -6.05 2.94 -39.98
N LEU A 945 -5.04 2.96 -39.11
CA LEU A 945 -3.64 2.78 -39.49
C LEU A 945 -3.38 1.34 -39.98
N ILE A 946 -2.92 1.20 -41.23
CA ILE A 946 -2.66 -0.12 -41.85
C ILE A 946 -1.19 -0.56 -41.71
N ASN A 947 -0.27 0.40 -41.60
CA ASN A 947 1.18 0.18 -41.53
C ASN A 947 1.78 0.92 -40.33
N THR A 948 3.03 0.58 -39.98
CA THR A 948 3.86 1.39 -39.07
C THR A 948 4.66 2.41 -39.87
N TYR A 949 4.74 3.64 -39.38
CA TYR A 949 5.33 4.78 -40.10
C TYR A 949 6.69 5.15 -39.51
N ASN A 950 7.69 4.30 -39.76
CA ASN A 950 8.96 4.29 -39.04
C ASN A 950 9.73 5.63 -39.11
N ASN A 951 9.55 6.39 -40.20
CA ASN A 951 10.19 7.69 -40.40
C ASN A 951 9.62 8.80 -39.51
N VAL A 952 8.40 8.63 -38.97
CA VAL A 952 7.74 9.63 -38.12
C VAL A 952 8.38 9.69 -36.74
N TRP A 953 8.83 8.54 -36.22
CA TRP A 953 9.39 8.42 -34.87
C TRP A 953 10.68 9.22 -34.67
N SER A 954 11.42 9.54 -35.74
CA SER A 954 12.65 10.34 -35.65
C SER A 954 12.42 11.75 -35.12
N ASN A 955 11.21 12.30 -35.29
CA ASN A 955 10.83 13.62 -34.77
C ASN A 955 10.41 13.57 -33.29
N LEU A 956 10.05 12.39 -32.77
CA LEU A 956 9.49 12.18 -31.44
C LEU A 956 10.50 11.61 -30.44
N GLN A 957 11.69 12.20 -30.38
CA GLN A 957 12.84 11.71 -29.59
C GLN A 957 12.64 11.75 -28.05
N HIS A 958 11.54 12.32 -27.56
CA HIS A 958 11.20 12.36 -26.13
C HIS A 958 10.00 11.47 -25.78
N LEU A 959 9.46 10.73 -26.76
CA LEU A 959 8.31 9.87 -26.54
C LEU A 959 8.66 8.70 -25.61
N LYS A 960 7.86 8.54 -24.57
CA LYS A 960 7.99 7.51 -23.53
C LYS A 960 6.84 6.51 -23.58
N THR A 961 5.65 6.97 -23.95
CA THR A 961 4.45 6.15 -24.00
C THR A 961 3.80 6.27 -25.37
N LEU A 962 3.55 5.12 -25.99
CA LEU A 962 2.89 5.04 -27.30
C LEU A 962 1.75 4.02 -27.26
N TYR A 963 0.56 4.49 -27.65
CA TYR A 963 -0.63 3.65 -27.82
C TYR A 963 -0.96 3.49 -29.30
N LEU A 964 -1.05 2.24 -29.75
CA LEU A 964 -1.38 1.85 -31.13
C LEU A 964 -2.51 0.81 -31.19
N GLN A 965 -3.03 0.36 -30.05
CA GLN A 965 -4.01 -0.72 -29.97
C GLN A 965 -5.24 -0.50 -30.85
N LYS A 966 -5.93 -1.57 -31.28
CA LYS A 966 -7.16 -1.51 -32.11
C LYS A 966 -7.00 -0.87 -33.50
N ASN A 967 -5.79 -0.75 -34.04
CA ASN A 967 -5.59 -0.36 -35.43
C ASN A 967 -5.55 -1.58 -36.37
N PRO A 968 -5.98 -1.47 -37.63
CA PRO A 968 -5.90 -2.54 -38.63
C PRO A 968 -4.48 -2.76 -39.18
N ILE A 969 -3.45 -2.59 -38.33
CA ILE A 969 -2.05 -2.82 -38.66
C ILE A 969 -1.90 -4.30 -39.02
N LYS A 970 -1.38 -4.58 -40.22
CA LYS A 970 -1.25 -5.96 -40.72
C LYS A 970 0.09 -6.58 -40.41
N LYS A 971 1.15 -5.78 -40.26
CA LYS A 971 2.51 -6.27 -40.08
C LYS A 971 3.25 -5.44 -39.04
N LEU A 972 3.96 -6.12 -38.14
CA LEU A 972 4.98 -5.53 -37.27
C LEU A 972 6.32 -6.18 -37.60
N LEU A 973 7.25 -5.41 -38.14
CA LEU A 973 8.58 -5.86 -38.59
C LEU A 973 9.65 -5.28 -37.66
N ASN A 974 10.87 -5.84 -37.66
CA ASN A 974 11.96 -5.35 -36.81
C ASN A 974 12.22 -3.83 -36.84
N ASN A 975 11.92 -3.15 -37.94
CA ASN A 975 12.08 -1.70 -38.10
C ASN A 975 10.86 -0.86 -37.68
N SER A 976 9.75 -1.47 -37.29
CA SER A 976 8.48 -0.79 -36.97
C SER A 976 8.59 0.29 -35.89
N PHE A 977 9.53 0.13 -34.95
CA PHE A 977 9.80 1.05 -33.84
C PHE A 977 11.22 1.61 -33.88
N MET A 978 11.80 1.71 -35.08
CA MET A 978 13.16 2.24 -35.25
C MET A 978 13.29 3.66 -34.69
N ASN A 979 14.42 3.95 -34.02
CA ASN A 979 14.72 5.22 -33.33
C ASN A 979 13.91 5.51 -32.05
N MET A 980 13.21 4.51 -31.50
CA MET A 980 12.42 4.65 -30.26
C MET A 980 13.15 4.14 -29.01
N GLU A 981 14.46 4.35 -28.91
CA GLU A 981 15.31 3.83 -27.82
C GLU A 981 14.86 4.26 -26.40
N ARG A 982 14.10 5.35 -26.30
CA ARG A 982 13.63 5.95 -25.04
C ARG A 982 12.22 5.52 -24.65
N LEU A 983 11.55 4.71 -25.48
CA LEU A 983 10.17 4.29 -25.25
C LEU A 983 10.12 3.32 -24.05
N GLN A 984 9.28 3.65 -23.08
CA GLN A 984 9.16 2.95 -21.80
C GLN A 984 7.88 2.10 -21.74
N GLU A 985 6.82 2.55 -22.39
CA GLU A 985 5.52 1.90 -22.39
C GLU A 985 4.96 1.79 -23.81
N LEU A 986 4.61 0.57 -24.22
CA LEU A 986 4.10 0.28 -25.55
C LEU A 986 2.80 -0.52 -25.45
N PHE A 987 1.74 -0.01 -26.10
CA PHE A 987 0.41 -0.63 -26.10
C PHE A 987 0.00 -1.00 -27.52
N ILE A 988 -0.05 -2.29 -27.82
CA ILE A 988 -0.24 -2.89 -29.17
C ILE A 988 -1.24 -4.05 -29.15
N LYS A 989 -2.27 -3.94 -28.31
CA LYS A 989 -3.40 -4.89 -28.22
C LYS A 989 -4.38 -4.72 -29.40
N ASN A 990 -5.15 -5.76 -29.71
CA ASN A 990 -6.17 -5.81 -30.78
C ASN A 990 -5.67 -5.31 -32.14
N LEU A 991 -4.44 -5.68 -32.53
CA LEU A 991 -3.93 -5.41 -33.87
C LEU A 991 -4.33 -6.55 -34.80
N ASN A 992 -4.83 -6.25 -36.00
CA ASN A 992 -5.20 -7.26 -37.00
C ASN A 992 -3.96 -7.82 -37.72
N LEU A 993 -2.97 -8.26 -36.94
CA LEU A 993 -1.69 -8.69 -37.47
C LEU A 993 -1.90 -9.94 -38.33
N GLN A 994 -1.26 -9.96 -39.49
CA GLN A 994 -1.01 -11.13 -40.33
C GLN A 994 0.42 -11.64 -40.12
N GLU A 995 1.36 -10.74 -39.82
CA GLU A 995 2.79 -11.04 -39.63
C GLU A 995 3.35 -10.25 -38.44
N ILE A 996 4.22 -10.87 -37.65
CA ILE A 996 4.94 -10.23 -36.55
C ILE A 996 6.34 -10.86 -36.43
N ASP A 997 7.34 -10.00 -36.40
CA ASP A 997 8.74 -10.37 -36.25
C ASP A 997 9.08 -10.69 -34.79
N GLN A 998 9.95 -11.68 -34.56
CA GLN A 998 10.43 -12.04 -33.22
C GLN A 998 11.43 -11.01 -32.65
N GLU A 999 12.08 -10.21 -33.50
CA GLU A 999 13.05 -9.18 -33.07
C GLU A 999 12.45 -7.76 -32.95
N ILE A 1000 11.12 -7.64 -32.98
CA ILE A 1000 10.37 -6.37 -32.98
C ILE A 1000 10.74 -5.40 -31.83
N PHE A 1001 11.16 -5.91 -30.67
CA PHE A 1001 11.49 -5.08 -29.49
C PHE A 1001 13.00 -4.92 -29.24
N HIS A 1002 13.85 -5.39 -30.15
CA HIS A 1002 15.30 -5.41 -29.95
C HIS A 1002 15.90 -4.02 -29.65
N GLU A 1003 15.42 -2.96 -30.33
CA GLU A 1003 15.89 -1.58 -30.11
C GLU A 1003 15.26 -0.90 -28.88
N LEU A 1004 14.18 -1.45 -28.32
CA LEU A 1004 13.42 -0.85 -27.20
C LEU A 1004 14.07 -1.15 -25.84
N THR A 1005 15.33 -0.82 -25.68
CA THR A 1005 16.12 -1.14 -24.48
C THR A 1005 15.60 -0.47 -23.20
N ALA A 1006 14.85 0.63 -23.33
CA ALA A 1006 14.19 1.34 -22.23
C ALA A 1006 12.83 0.76 -21.79
N LEU A 1007 12.32 -0.25 -22.50
CA LEU A 1007 10.95 -0.72 -22.32
C LEU A 1007 10.75 -1.32 -20.91
N LYS A 1008 9.77 -0.78 -20.19
CA LYS A 1008 9.37 -1.22 -18.84
C LYS A 1008 8.03 -1.92 -18.83
N LYS A 1009 7.09 -1.48 -19.68
CA LYS A 1009 5.74 -2.01 -19.75
C LYS A 1009 5.34 -2.30 -21.19
N ILE A 1010 4.71 -3.45 -21.39
CA ILE A 1010 4.12 -3.83 -22.67
C ILE A 1010 2.70 -4.35 -22.48
N GLU A 1011 1.77 -3.88 -23.31
CA GLU A 1011 0.42 -4.44 -23.44
C GLU A 1011 0.21 -4.96 -24.87
N MET A 1012 -0.12 -6.24 -25.01
CA MET A 1012 -0.32 -6.87 -26.33
C MET A 1012 -1.30 -8.04 -26.30
N ASP A 1013 -1.80 -8.44 -27.47
CA ASP A 1013 -2.56 -9.70 -27.60
C ASP A 1013 -1.66 -10.93 -27.59
N THR A 1014 -2.24 -12.05 -27.19
CA THR A 1014 -1.73 -13.36 -27.56
C THR A 1014 -2.16 -13.70 -28.99
N TYR A 1015 -1.23 -14.17 -29.83
CA TYR A 1015 -1.55 -14.61 -31.20
C TYR A 1015 -1.26 -16.11 -31.36
N PRO A 1016 -2.25 -16.99 -31.06
CA PRO A 1016 -2.04 -18.44 -30.92
C PRO A 1016 -1.59 -19.12 -32.22
N ASN A 1017 -2.11 -18.66 -33.37
CA ASN A 1017 -1.90 -19.31 -34.67
C ASN A 1017 -0.56 -18.96 -35.35
N LYS A 1018 0.40 -18.36 -34.64
CA LYS A 1018 1.60 -17.75 -35.25
C LYS A 1018 2.94 -18.19 -34.67
N ASN A 1019 3.00 -19.23 -33.82
CA ASN A 1019 4.25 -19.66 -33.15
C ASN A 1019 5.01 -18.50 -32.51
N ILE A 1020 4.31 -17.65 -31.76
CA ILE A 1020 4.91 -16.50 -31.07
C ILE A 1020 5.29 -16.92 -29.66
N ASP A 1021 6.55 -16.68 -29.31
CA ASP A 1021 7.08 -16.82 -27.96
C ASP A 1021 7.51 -15.44 -27.48
N LEU A 1022 6.75 -14.85 -26.56
CA LEU A 1022 7.04 -13.53 -26.02
C LEU A 1022 8.37 -13.52 -25.27
N SER A 1023 8.75 -14.63 -24.63
CA SER A 1023 10.04 -14.74 -23.96
C SER A 1023 11.21 -14.54 -24.94
N GLN A 1024 11.06 -14.93 -26.21
CA GLN A 1024 12.08 -14.68 -27.25
C GLN A 1024 12.12 -13.22 -27.68
N MET A 1025 10.95 -12.61 -27.85
CA MET A 1025 10.83 -11.20 -28.24
C MET A 1025 11.41 -10.25 -27.19
N LEU A 1026 11.27 -10.60 -25.91
CA LEU A 1026 11.73 -9.79 -24.78
C LEU A 1026 13.17 -10.11 -24.35
N ARG A 1027 13.89 -11.01 -25.04
CA ARG A 1027 15.21 -11.51 -24.62
C ARG A 1027 16.23 -10.40 -24.38
N ASN A 1028 16.15 -9.29 -25.13
CA ASN A 1028 17.05 -8.14 -25.01
C ASN A 1028 16.50 -7.04 -24.09
N ASN A 1029 15.24 -7.14 -23.64
CA ASN A 1029 14.57 -6.12 -22.84
C ASN A 1029 14.60 -6.51 -21.35
N GLN A 1030 15.80 -6.50 -20.76
CA GLN A 1030 16.01 -6.88 -19.36
C GLN A 1030 15.42 -5.90 -18.35
N GLY A 1031 14.88 -4.77 -18.81
CA GLY A 1031 14.22 -3.74 -18.00
C GLY A 1031 12.72 -3.91 -17.77
N ILE A 1032 12.09 -4.91 -18.39
CA ILE A 1032 10.63 -5.07 -18.32
C ILE A 1032 10.18 -5.39 -16.91
N GLN A 1033 9.30 -4.55 -16.37
CA GLN A 1033 8.73 -4.66 -15.03
C GLN A 1033 7.27 -5.14 -15.07
N GLU A 1034 6.53 -4.84 -16.14
CA GLU A 1034 5.12 -5.18 -16.28
C GLU A 1034 4.80 -5.74 -17.67
N ILE A 1035 4.16 -6.91 -17.70
CA ILE A 1035 3.65 -7.53 -18.93
C ILE A 1035 2.14 -7.64 -18.80
N HIS A 1036 1.40 -7.07 -19.75
CA HIS A 1036 -0.05 -7.18 -19.82
C HIS A 1036 -0.45 -7.91 -21.11
N LEU A 1037 -1.04 -9.10 -20.95
CA LEU A 1037 -1.49 -9.93 -22.06
C LEU A 1037 -3.01 -9.96 -22.13
N HIS A 1038 -3.51 -9.63 -23.32
CA HIS A 1038 -4.90 -9.88 -23.67
C HIS A 1038 -5.02 -11.23 -24.37
N VAL A 1039 -5.67 -12.18 -23.70
CA VAL A 1039 -5.74 -13.58 -24.12
C VAL A 1039 -6.91 -13.77 -25.06
N GLN A 1040 -6.60 -14.06 -26.33
CA GLN A 1040 -7.62 -14.27 -27.36
C GLN A 1040 -8.14 -15.71 -27.44
N ASP A 1041 -7.40 -16.68 -26.88
CA ASP A 1041 -7.75 -18.10 -26.90
C ASP A 1041 -8.24 -18.60 -25.53
N ASN A 1042 -8.54 -19.90 -25.45
CA ASN A 1042 -8.96 -20.57 -24.23
C ASN A 1042 -7.83 -20.71 -23.17
N GLY A 1043 -6.56 -20.53 -23.57
CA GLY A 1043 -5.36 -20.69 -22.75
C GLY A 1043 -4.16 -19.87 -23.27
N LEU A 1044 -2.98 -20.11 -22.70
CA LEU A 1044 -1.73 -19.37 -22.99
C LEU A 1044 -0.61 -20.28 -23.53
N ASP A 1045 -0.97 -21.39 -24.17
CA ASP A 1045 0.00 -22.41 -24.57
C ASP A 1045 1.07 -21.83 -25.50
N GLY A 1046 2.33 -21.94 -25.09
CA GLY A 1046 3.47 -21.62 -25.92
C GLY A 1046 3.98 -20.18 -25.89
N ILE A 1047 3.34 -19.26 -25.17
CA ILE A 1047 3.67 -17.82 -25.24
C ILE A 1047 4.77 -17.38 -24.25
N LEU A 1048 4.92 -18.08 -23.13
CA LEU A 1048 5.95 -17.82 -22.10
C LEU A 1048 6.84 -19.05 -21.91
N ASN A 1049 7.44 -19.55 -23.00
CA ASN A 1049 8.22 -20.79 -23.01
C ASN A 1049 9.70 -20.61 -22.67
N GLY A 1050 10.16 -19.38 -22.49
CA GLY A 1050 11.55 -19.05 -22.19
C GLY A 1050 11.69 -18.15 -20.95
N GLU A 1051 12.94 -17.93 -20.54
CA GLU A 1051 13.30 -17.06 -19.42
C GLU A 1051 12.75 -15.65 -19.60
N LEU A 1052 12.04 -15.16 -18.59
CA LEU A 1052 11.56 -13.78 -18.53
C LEU A 1052 12.53 -12.90 -17.73
N PRO A 1053 12.57 -11.58 -17.98
CA PRO A 1053 13.44 -10.66 -17.27
C PRO A 1053 13.27 -10.75 -15.74
N LYS A 1054 14.39 -10.72 -15.01
CA LYS A 1054 14.38 -10.77 -13.53
C LYS A 1054 13.77 -9.55 -12.87
N SER A 1055 13.75 -8.44 -13.61
CA SER A 1055 13.10 -7.17 -13.24
C SER A 1055 11.57 -7.24 -13.29
N LEU A 1056 10.98 -8.33 -13.80
CA LEU A 1056 9.54 -8.51 -13.91
C LEU A 1056 8.87 -8.53 -12.53
N LYS A 1057 8.04 -7.52 -12.27
CA LYS A 1057 7.30 -7.37 -11.01
C LYS A 1057 5.83 -7.69 -11.16
N SER A 1058 5.25 -7.55 -12.35
CA SER A 1058 3.81 -7.69 -12.56
C SER A 1058 3.47 -8.39 -13.88
N ILE A 1059 2.54 -9.33 -13.82
CA ILE A 1059 1.90 -9.94 -14.98
C ILE A 1059 0.39 -9.73 -14.85
N VAL A 1060 -0.21 -9.12 -15.88
CA VAL A 1060 -1.64 -8.93 -16.00
C VAL A 1060 -2.16 -9.82 -17.12
N LEU A 1061 -3.10 -10.71 -16.81
CA LEU A 1061 -3.79 -11.56 -17.77
C LEU A 1061 -5.26 -11.13 -17.85
N GLU A 1062 -5.72 -10.84 -19.06
CA GLU A 1062 -7.08 -10.35 -19.29
C GLU A 1062 -7.68 -11.00 -20.53
N GLY A 1063 -8.95 -11.38 -20.49
CA GLY A 1063 -9.66 -11.84 -21.69
C GLY A 1063 -10.77 -12.83 -21.39
N GLY A 1064 -11.96 -12.60 -21.94
CA GLY A 1064 -13.13 -13.44 -21.70
C GLY A 1064 -13.02 -14.86 -22.29
N ASN A 1065 -12.10 -15.07 -23.24
CA ASN A 1065 -11.85 -16.40 -23.78
C ASN A 1065 -10.98 -17.25 -22.87
N LEU A 1066 -10.18 -16.66 -21.98
CA LEU A 1066 -9.30 -17.38 -21.06
C LEU A 1066 -10.14 -18.22 -20.08
N ARG A 1067 -10.01 -19.55 -20.18
CA ARG A 1067 -10.75 -20.54 -19.36
C ARG A 1067 -9.84 -21.35 -18.45
N HIS A 1068 -8.57 -21.49 -18.80
CA HIS A 1068 -7.59 -22.27 -18.05
C HIS A 1068 -6.18 -21.70 -18.23
N LEU A 1069 -5.30 -22.05 -17.30
CA LEU A 1069 -3.87 -21.78 -17.37
C LEU A 1069 -3.11 -23.11 -17.31
N ASP A 1070 -2.17 -23.29 -18.23
CA ASP A 1070 -1.27 -24.44 -18.19
C ASP A 1070 -0.44 -24.43 -16.91
N GLU A 1071 -0.19 -25.61 -16.32
CA GLU A 1071 0.53 -25.75 -15.05
C GLU A 1071 1.95 -25.18 -15.15
N SER A 1072 2.57 -25.18 -16.33
CA SER A 1072 3.95 -24.78 -16.58
C SER A 1072 4.14 -23.33 -17.05
N ILE A 1073 3.06 -22.57 -17.27
CA ILE A 1073 3.11 -21.23 -17.92
C ILE A 1073 4.04 -20.22 -17.25
N PHE A 1074 4.25 -20.34 -15.94
CA PHE A 1074 5.10 -19.44 -15.16
C PHE A 1074 6.40 -20.09 -14.65
N SER A 1075 6.78 -21.24 -15.23
CA SER A 1075 7.97 -21.99 -14.80
C SER A 1075 9.29 -21.25 -15.01
N TYR A 1076 9.31 -20.31 -15.95
CA TYR A 1076 10.49 -19.56 -16.36
C TYR A 1076 10.56 -18.15 -15.75
N ILE A 1077 9.65 -17.80 -14.83
CA ILE A 1077 9.74 -16.54 -14.07
C ILE A 1077 10.92 -16.62 -13.10
N GLN A 1078 11.81 -15.63 -13.19
CA GLN A 1078 13.03 -15.56 -12.39
C GLN A 1078 12.95 -14.52 -11.25
N SER A 1079 11.86 -13.75 -11.15
CA SER A 1079 11.73 -12.68 -10.15
C SER A 1079 11.43 -13.24 -8.75
N GLN A 1080 11.96 -12.56 -7.71
CA GLN A 1080 11.72 -12.95 -6.31
C GLN A 1080 10.35 -12.47 -5.79
N THR A 1081 9.81 -11.42 -6.41
CA THR A 1081 8.49 -10.88 -6.10
C THR A 1081 7.67 -10.77 -7.37
N LEU A 1082 6.40 -11.16 -7.32
CA LEU A 1082 5.51 -11.12 -8.47
C LEU A 1082 4.09 -10.71 -8.06
N LYS A 1083 3.53 -9.74 -8.76
CA LYS A 1083 2.11 -9.43 -8.76
C LYS A 1083 1.47 -10.12 -9.95
N LEU A 1084 0.60 -11.08 -9.69
CA LEU A 1084 -0.22 -11.73 -10.71
C LEU A 1084 -1.64 -11.17 -10.63
N ASN A 1085 -2.07 -10.46 -11.66
CA ASN A 1085 -3.44 -9.98 -11.79
C ASN A 1085 -4.11 -10.75 -12.93
N ILE A 1086 -5.19 -11.45 -12.61
CA ILE A 1086 -6.06 -12.05 -13.62
C ILE A 1086 -7.43 -11.40 -13.51
N ARG A 1087 -7.90 -10.83 -14.61
CA ARG A 1087 -9.16 -10.09 -14.60
C ARG A 1087 -10.00 -10.31 -15.84
N ASN A 1088 -11.31 -10.13 -15.70
CA ASN A 1088 -12.27 -10.25 -16.80
C ASN A 1088 -12.13 -11.58 -17.57
N SER A 1089 -11.87 -12.69 -16.87
CA SER A 1089 -11.69 -14.02 -17.46
C SER A 1089 -12.81 -14.99 -17.10
N ASN A 1090 -12.94 -16.06 -17.87
CA ASN A 1090 -13.87 -17.16 -17.62
C ASN A 1090 -13.21 -18.34 -16.90
N ILE A 1091 -12.09 -18.12 -16.19
CA ILE A 1091 -11.46 -19.14 -15.35
C ILE A 1091 -12.39 -19.45 -14.17
N THR A 1092 -12.74 -20.73 -14.02
CA THR A 1092 -13.59 -21.23 -12.92
C THR A 1092 -12.80 -21.88 -11.79
N LYS A 1093 -11.65 -22.48 -12.10
CA LYS A 1093 -10.75 -23.13 -11.14
C LYS A 1093 -9.31 -22.86 -11.52
N LEU A 1094 -8.46 -22.66 -10.52
CA LEU A 1094 -7.01 -22.50 -10.71
C LEU A 1094 -6.24 -23.55 -9.89
N SER A 1095 -5.36 -24.28 -10.57
CA SER A 1095 -4.53 -25.34 -9.99
C SER A 1095 -3.40 -24.74 -9.14
N GLN A 1096 -3.14 -25.34 -7.98
CA GLN A 1096 -2.00 -24.98 -7.13
C GLN A 1096 -0.66 -25.14 -7.89
N LYS A 1097 -0.58 -26.04 -8.88
CA LYS A 1097 0.67 -26.33 -9.60
C LYS A 1097 1.19 -25.15 -10.41
N VAL A 1098 0.30 -24.29 -10.92
CA VAL A 1098 0.66 -23.03 -11.60
C VAL A 1098 1.57 -22.20 -10.70
N PHE A 1099 1.25 -22.15 -9.40
CA PHE A 1099 2.03 -21.45 -8.40
C PHE A 1099 3.23 -22.25 -7.95
N GLN A 1100 3.15 -23.58 -7.78
CA GLN A 1100 4.29 -24.41 -7.38
C GLN A 1100 5.45 -24.35 -8.39
N ASN A 1101 5.14 -24.24 -9.69
CA ASN A 1101 6.14 -24.23 -10.75
C ASN A 1101 6.96 -22.92 -10.87
N MET A 1102 6.53 -21.81 -10.26
CA MET A 1102 7.28 -20.54 -10.21
C MET A 1102 8.55 -20.60 -9.31
N LYS A 1103 9.53 -21.46 -9.57
CA LYS A 1103 10.57 -21.86 -8.60
C LYS A 1103 11.29 -20.71 -7.87
N GLU A 1104 11.52 -19.60 -8.55
CA GLU A 1104 12.26 -18.44 -8.02
C GLU A 1104 11.39 -17.42 -7.27
N VAL A 1105 10.08 -17.40 -7.50
CA VAL A 1105 9.16 -16.44 -6.87
C VAL A 1105 9.02 -16.79 -5.39
N LYS A 1106 9.36 -15.84 -4.50
CA LYS A 1106 9.23 -15.99 -3.05
C LYS A 1106 8.06 -15.21 -2.48
N ASN A 1107 7.77 -14.02 -2.98
CA ASN A 1107 6.60 -13.25 -2.54
C ASN A 1107 5.66 -13.06 -3.73
N ILE A 1108 4.39 -13.43 -3.55
CA ILE A 1108 3.39 -13.28 -4.59
C ILE A 1108 2.23 -12.43 -4.08
N THR A 1109 1.78 -11.48 -4.88
CA THR A 1109 0.48 -10.83 -4.71
C THR A 1109 -0.42 -11.35 -5.81
N VAL A 1110 -1.63 -11.77 -5.45
CA VAL A 1110 -2.57 -12.34 -6.41
C VAL A 1110 -3.86 -11.56 -6.38
N GLU A 1111 -4.28 -11.07 -7.54
CA GLU A 1111 -5.52 -10.34 -7.72
C GLU A 1111 -6.38 -11.05 -8.76
N PHE A 1112 -7.52 -11.59 -8.33
CA PHE A 1112 -8.55 -12.13 -9.20
C PHE A 1112 -9.73 -11.16 -9.19
N ILE A 1113 -9.91 -10.39 -10.25
CA ILE A 1113 -10.95 -9.35 -10.31
C ILE A 1113 -11.94 -9.67 -11.43
N ASN A 1114 -13.24 -9.74 -11.11
CA ASN A 1114 -14.29 -9.97 -12.10
C ASN A 1114 -14.04 -11.21 -12.98
N ASN A 1115 -13.73 -12.35 -12.35
CA ASN A 1115 -13.61 -13.64 -13.05
C ASN A 1115 -14.80 -14.54 -12.71
N LYS A 1116 -14.85 -15.73 -13.32
CA LYS A 1116 -15.83 -16.78 -12.99
C LYS A 1116 -15.32 -17.79 -11.96
N LEU A 1117 -14.35 -17.39 -11.13
CA LEU A 1117 -13.70 -18.26 -10.17
C LEU A 1117 -14.72 -18.78 -9.16
N GLN A 1118 -14.86 -20.10 -9.08
CA GLN A 1118 -15.74 -20.81 -8.15
C GLN A 1118 -14.92 -21.39 -6.98
N THR A 1119 -13.74 -21.95 -7.24
CA THR A 1119 -12.85 -22.48 -6.19
C THR A 1119 -11.40 -22.12 -6.48
N LEU A 1120 -10.58 -22.08 -5.44
CA LEU A 1120 -9.18 -21.71 -5.48
C LEU A 1120 -8.36 -22.67 -4.62
N GLU A 1121 -7.53 -23.49 -5.27
CA GLU A 1121 -6.61 -24.37 -4.54
C GLU A 1121 -5.55 -23.55 -3.78
N LYS A 1122 -4.94 -24.16 -2.76
CA LYS A 1122 -3.96 -23.50 -1.88
C LYS A 1122 -2.81 -22.90 -2.69
N LEU A 1123 -2.78 -21.57 -2.81
CA LEU A 1123 -1.84 -20.87 -3.67
C LEU A 1123 -0.36 -20.99 -3.23
N TYR A 1124 -0.12 -21.23 -1.94
CA TYR A 1124 1.22 -21.09 -1.36
C TYR A 1124 1.36 -21.89 -0.04
N ALA A 1125 2.60 -21.98 0.48
CA ALA A 1125 2.86 -22.57 1.78
C ALA A 1125 2.66 -21.52 2.87
N VAL A 1126 1.76 -21.77 3.83
CA VAL A 1126 1.45 -20.87 4.97
C VAL A 1126 2.66 -20.63 5.88
N GLU A 1127 3.79 -21.29 5.64
CA GLU A 1127 4.81 -21.52 6.65
C GLU A 1127 6.17 -20.87 6.34
N LYS A 1128 6.49 -19.78 7.04
CA LYS A 1128 7.74 -19.01 6.92
C LYS A 1128 9.06 -19.73 7.19
N GLU A 1129 9.01 -20.88 7.85
CA GLU A 1129 10.22 -21.64 8.18
C GLU A 1129 10.55 -22.72 7.14
N VAL A 1130 9.67 -22.91 6.15
CA VAL A 1130 9.89 -23.79 5.01
C VAL A 1130 10.37 -22.92 3.84
N PRO A 1131 11.41 -23.31 3.09
CA PRO A 1131 11.69 -22.66 1.81
C PRO A 1131 10.45 -22.77 0.91
N GLY A 1132 9.75 -21.66 0.70
CA GLY A 1132 8.46 -21.63 0.02
C GLY A 1132 7.96 -20.21 -0.26
N LYS A 1133 6.98 -20.12 -1.17
CA LYS A 1133 6.28 -18.91 -1.61
C LYS A 1133 5.40 -18.33 -0.51
N TYR A 1134 5.39 -17.02 -0.38
CA TYR A 1134 4.57 -16.22 0.54
C TYR A 1134 3.53 -15.42 -0.25
N LEU A 1135 2.26 -15.65 0.02
CA LEU A 1135 1.20 -14.77 -0.47
C LEU A 1135 1.16 -13.50 0.39
N LYS A 1136 1.52 -12.37 -0.21
CA LYS A 1136 1.52 -11.06 0.44
C LYS A 1136 0.14 -10.44 0.47
N HIS A 1137 -0.59 -10.55 -0.63
CA HIS A 1137 -1.92 -10.00 -0.74
C HIS A 1137 -2.77 -10.88 -1.66
N LEU A 1138 -4.04 -11.00 -1.31
CA LEU A 1138 -5.05 -11.73 -2.04
C LEU A 1138 -6.24 -10.80 -2.25
N LYS A 1139 -6.62 -10.57 -3.50
CA LYS A 1139 -7.82 -9.84 -3.88
C LYS A 1139 -8.75 -10.74 -4.67
N LEU A 1140 -10.02 -10.83 -4.25
CA LEU A 1140 -11.02 -11.74 -4.81
C LEU A 1140 -12.31 -11.03 -5.25
N THR A 1141 -12.28 -9.70 -5.40
CA THR A 1141 -13.45 -8.90 -5.77
C THR A 1141 -14.17 -9.43 -7.01
N GLU A 1142 -15.51 -9.38 -6.97
CA GLU A 1142 -16.37 -9.71 -8.11
C GLU A 1142 -16.24 -11.15 -8.64
N ASN A 1143 -15.82 -12.10 -7.80
CA ASN A 1143 -15.90 -13.54 -8.08
C ASN A 1143 -17.14 -14.18 -7.43
N GLN A 1144 -17.55 -15.34 -7.94
CA GLN A 1144 -18.69 -16.12 -7.46
C GLN A 1144 -18.21 -17.42 -6.83
N LEU A 1145 -17.68 -17.34 -5.60
CA LEU A 1145 -17.01 -18.46 -4.95
C LEU A 1145 -18.01 -19.48 -4.36
N ASP A 1146 -17.71 -20.76 -4.52
CA ASP A 1146 -18.31 -21.88 -3.81
C ASP A 1146 -17.48 -22.18 -2.56
N CYS A 1147 -17.86 -21.56 -1.45
CA CYS A 1147 -17.12 -21.66 -0.20
C CYS A 1147 -17.25 -23.05 0.42
N ASN A 1148 -16.22 -23.86 0.22
CA ASN A 1148 -16.08 -25.21 0.74
C ASN A 1148 -14.68 -25.36 1.40
N CYS A 1149 -14.33 -26.56 1.87
CA CYS A 1149 -13.05 -26.77 2.56
C CYS A 1149 -11.80 -26.57 1.70
N GLU A 1150 -11.91 -26.47 0.37
CA GLU A 1150 -10.76 -26.09 -0.47
C GLU A 1150 -10.32 -24.64 -0.24
N LEU A 1151 -11.20 -23.76 0.26
CA LEU A 1151 -10.85 -22.36 0.58
C LEU A 1151 -10.34 -22.17 2.01
N SER A 1152 -10.24 -23.23 2.83
CA SER A 1152 -9.86 -23.10 4.24
C SER A 1152 -8.45 -22.51 4.44
N TRP A 1153 -7.57 -22.65 3.44
CA TRP A 1153 -6.24 -22.05 3.49
C TRP A 1153 -6.28 -20.51 3.51
N ILE A 1154 -7.34 -19.86 2.99
CA ILE A 1154 -7.49 -18.40 3.03
C ILE A 1154 -7.64 -17.93 4.48
N TRP A 1155 -8.32 -18.71 5.30
CA TRP A 1155 -8.42 -18.46 6.74
C TRP A 1155 -7.06 -18.63 7.43
N GLU A 1156 -6.32 -19.70 7.10
CA GLU A 1156 -4.95 -19.89 7.60
C GLU A 1156 -4.05 -18.70 7.19
N TRP A 1157 -4.16 -18.26 5.94
CA TRP A 1157 -3.44 -17.09 5.43
C TRP A 1157 -3.78 -15.82 6.19
N LEU A 1158 -5.06 -15.53 6.37
CA LEU A 1158 -5.52 -14.30 7.01
C LEU A 1158 -5.00 -14.19 8.44
N ASN A 1159 -5.02 -15.31 9.15
CA ASN A 1159 -4.50 -15.40 10.50
C ASN A 1159 -2.99 -15.08 10.58
N GLU A 1160 -2.20 -15.63 9.65
CA GLU A 1160 -0.78 -15.30 9.53
C GLU A 1160 -0.57 -13.83 9.12
N TYR A 1161 -1.36 -13.34 8.18
CA TYR A 1161 -1.29 -11.97 7.68
C TYR A 1161 -1.51 -10.94 8.80
N GLU A 1162 -2.51 -11.15 9.66
CA GLU A 1162 -2.78 -10.28 10.82
C GLU A 1162 -1.71 -10.38 11.91
N TYR A 1163 -1.16 -11.57 12.13
CA TYR A 1163 -0.08 -11.75 13.10
C TYR A 1163 1.20 -11.02 12.68
N GLU A 1164 1.47 -10.98 11.37
CA GLU A 1164 2.67 -10.37 10.80
C GLU A 1164 2.56 -8.85 10.61
N ASN A 1165 1.40 -8.35 10.19
CA ASN A 1165 1.19 -6.93 10.00
C ASN A 1165 0.92 -6.25 11.35
N LYS A 1166 2.00 -5.98 12.07
CA LYS A 1166 1.98 -4.96 13.11
C LYS A 1166 1.75 -3.62 12.42
N CYS A 1167 0.51 -3.11 12.53
CA CYS A 1167 0.19 -1.73 12.19
C CYS A 1167 1.09 -0.79 13.02
N GLU A 1168 2.26 -0.46 12.50
CA GLU A 1168 3.14 0.59 12.98
C GLU A 1168 2.79 1.86 12.19
N GLU A 1169 2.16 2.82 12.87
CA GLU A 1169 1.81 4.19 12.43
C GLU A 1169 0.47 4.40 11.68
N ASN A 1170 -0.35 5.30 12.25
CA ASN A 1170 -1.56 6.02 11.75
C ASN A 1170 -2.67 5.19 11.09
N LEU A 1171 -3.89 5.28 11.65
CA LEU A 1171 -5.18 4.77 11.13
C LEU A 1171 -4.99 3.84 9.92
N CYS A 1172 -4.65 2.57 10.17
CA CYS A 1172 -4.72 1.55 9.13
C CYS A 1172 -6.17 1.55 8.62
N GLU A 1173 -6.48 2.26 7.54
CA GLU A 1173 -7.68 1.95 6.77
C GLU A 1173 -7.40 0.56 6.21
N ASP A 1174 -7.95 -0.47 6.88
CA ASP A 1174 -7.79 -1.89 6.55
C ASP A 1174 -8.55 -2.23 5.27
N THR A 1175 -8.36 -1.43 4.21
CA THR A 1175 -8.90 -1.58 2.85
C THR A 1175 -8.74 -3.00 2.31
N TYR A 1176 -7.76 -3.76 2.80
CA TYR A 1176 -7.55 -5.16 2.45
C TYR A 1176 -8.64 -6.11 2.95
N LEU A 1177 -9.13 -5.92 4.18
CA LEU A 1177 -10.21 -6.75 4.73
C LEU A 1177 -11.57 -6.37 4.14
N HIS A 1178 -11.74 -5.14 3.66
CA HIS A 1178 -12.96 -4.73 2.94
C HIS A 1178 -13.22 -5.63 1.72
N ASP A 1179 -12.17 -5.95 0.93
CA ASP A 1179 -12.30 -6.85 -0.23
C ASP A 1179 -12.84 -8.23 0.15
N LEU A 1180 -12.29 -8.85 1.20
CA LEU A 1180 -12.76 -10.14 1.68
C LEU A 1180 -14.16 -10.05 2.33
N ARG A 1181 -14.53 -8.92 2.93
CA ARG A 1181 -15.88 -8.70 3.45
C ARG A 1181 -16.91 -8.53 2.33
N GLU A 1182 -16.50 -8.08 1.15
CA GLU A 1182 -17.36 -7.92 -0.03
C GLU A 1182 -17.41 -9.15 -0.94
N THR A 1183 -16.39 -10.02 -0.85
CA THR A 1183 -16.34 -11.29 -1.60
C THR A 1183 -17.42 -12.27 -1.11
N LYS A 1184 -18.30 -12.72 -2.00
CA LYS A 1184 -19.49 -13.52 -1.68
C LYS A 1184 -19.34 -15.02 -1.96
N CYS A 1185 -19.94 -15.83 -1.09
CA CYS A 1185 -20.09 -17.28 -1.21
C CYS A 1185 -21.47 -17.64 -1.79
N VAL A 1186 -21.54 -18.10 -3.04
CA VAL A 1186 -22.81 -18.38 -3.73
C VAL A 1186 -23.56 -19.54 -3.08
N ASN A 1187 -22.85 -20.63 -2.77
CA ASN A 1187 -23.38 -21.80 -2.09
C ASN A 1187 -23.82 -21.56 -0.63
N MET A 1188 -23.51 -20.39 -0.05
CA MET A 1188 -23.87 -20.01 1.33
C MET A 1188 -24.80 -18.78 1.35
N ASN A 1189 -25.79 -18.74 0.47
CA ASN A 1189 -26.78 -17.64 0.36
C ASN A 1189 -26.13 -16.26 0.16
N ASN A 1190 -25.07 -16.18 -0.66
CA ASN A 1190 -24.33 -14.95 -0.94
C ASN A 1190 -23.75 -14.23 0.30
N ARG A 1191 -23.51 -14.96 1.39
CA ARG A 1191 -22.79 -14.43 2.57
C ARG A 1191 -21.35 -14.09 2.20
N SER A 1192 -20.74 -13.14 2.90
CA SER A 1192 -19.31 -12.85 2.71
C SER A 1192 -18.44 -14.02 3.13
N ILE A 1193 -17.30 -14.20 2.46
CA ILE A 1193 -16.35 -15.28 2.77
C ILE A 1193 -15.83 -15.18 4.22
N ILE A 1194 -15.60 -13.96 4.72
CA ILE A 1194 -15.23 -13.73 6.12
C ILE A 1194 -16.32 -14.23 7.09
N ASN A 1195 -17.59 -13.95 6.81
CA ASN A 1195 -18.69 -14.44 7.65
C ASN A 1195 -18.87 -15.95 7.56
N ALA A 1196 -18.59 -16.54 6.40
CA ALA A 1196 -18.58 -17.99 6.21
C ALA A 1196 -17.51 -18.66 7.09
N PHE A 1197 -16.30 -18.09 7.19
CA PHE A 1197 -15.23 -18.58 8.08
C PHE A 1197 -15.57 -18.47 9.58
N LYS A 1198 -16.30 -17.43 10.00
CA LYS A 1198 -16.71 -17.25 11.40
C LYS A 1198 -17.68 -18.33 11.90
N THR A 1199 -18.57 -18.80 11.02
CA THR A 1199 -19.78 -19.54 11.41
C THR A 1199 -19.78 -21.00 10.98
N ASP A 1200 -19.42 -21.29 9.73
CA ASP A 1200 -19.77 -22.55 9.07
C ASP A 1200 -18.55 -23.29 8.49
N LEU A 1201 -17.47 -22.60 8.10
CA LEU A 1201 -16.24 -23.21 7.56
C LEU A 1201 -15.21 -23.52 8.67
N GLN A 1202 -15.51 -24.48 9.54
CA GLN A 1202 -14.47 -25.14 10.35
C GLN A 1202 -14.03 -26.42 9.64
N CYS A 1203 -13.04 -26.33 8.76
CA CYS A 1203 -12.52 -27.50 8.06
C CYS A 1203 -11.37 -28.13 8.84
N PHE A 1204 -11.42 -29.44 9.09
CA PHE A 1204 -10.29 -30.16 9.67
C PHE A 1204 -9.17 -30.29 8.63
N SER A 1205 -7.93 -30.53 9.09
CA SER A 1205 -6.73 -30.72 8.27
C SER A 1205 -6.82 -31.82 7.19
N ASN A 1206 -7.91 -32.59 7.17
CA ASN A 1206 -8.20 -33.64 6.18
C ASN A 1206 -9.26 -33.23 5.13
N GLY A 1207 -9.65 -31.96 5.05
CA GLY A 1207 -10.60 -31.47 4.03
C GLY A 1207 -12.06 -31.84 4.28
N THR A 1208 -12.37 -32.44 5.42
CA THR A 1208 -13.74 -32.71 5.85
C THR A 1208 -14.27 -31.54 6.69
N PRO A 1209 -15.49 -31.02 6.41
CA PRO A 1209 -16.12 -30.06 7.30
C PRO A 1209 -16.25 -30.67 8.68
N ALA A 1210 -16.01 -29.89 9.73
CA ALA A 1210 -16.36 -30.31 11.08
C ALA A 1210 -17.85 -30.63 11.07
N GLU A 1211 -18.21 -31.84 11.48
CA GLU A 1211 -19.60 -32.18 11.71
C GLU A 1211 -20.15 -31.15 12.69
N ALA A 1212 -20.96 -30.22 12.20
CA ALA A 1212 -21.80 -29.41 13.05
C ALA A 1212 -22.54 -30.38 13.98
N PRO A 1213 -22.77 -30.06 15.27
CA PRO A 1213 -23.66 -30.85 16.09
C PRO A 1213 -25.02 -30.79 15.39
N THR A 1214 -25.34 -31.85 14.65
CA THR A 1214 -26.47 -31.88 13.75
C THR A 1214 -27.72 -31.65 14.59
N ARG A 1215 -28.51 -30.64 14.21
CA ARG A 1215 -29.89 -30.40 14.66
C ARG A 1215 -30.80 -31.65 14.56
N ILE A 1216 -30.32 -32.74 13.96
CA ILE A 1216 -30.94 -34.04 13.87
C ILE A 1216 -31.13 -34.68 15.25
N LEU A 1217 -30.19 -34.49 16.20
CA LEU A 1217 -30.37 -35.02 17.57
C LEU A 1217 -31.49 -34.28 18.33
N LEU A 1218 -31.68 -32.97 18.13
CA LEU A 1218 -32.76 -32.23 18.78
C LEU A 1218 -34.13 -32.63 18.21
N HIS A 1219 -34.24 -32.90 16.90
CA HIS A 1219 -35.48 -33.44 16.33
C HIS A 1219 -35.75 -34.90 16.73
N PHE A 1220 -34.72 -35.71 16.94
CA PHE A 1220 -34.89 -37.06 17.47
C PHE A 1220 -35.31 -37.06 18.95
N PHE A 1221 -34.76 -36.15 19.76
CA PHE A 1221 -35.18 -35.98 21.16
C PHE A 1221 -36.57 -35.35 21.32
N ILE A 1222 -36.94 -34.38 20.47
CA ILE A 1222 -38.29 -33.77 20.49
C ILE A 1222 -39.34 -34.76 19.97
N SER A 1223 -39.05 -35.56 18.94
CA SER A 1223 -39.99 -36.57 18.43
C SER A 1223 -40.15 -37.76 19.38
N THR A 1224 -39.08 -38.20 20.06
CA THR A 1224 -39.16 -39.25 21.09
C THR A 1224 -39.82 -38.75 22.37
N ALA A 1225 -39.59 -37.50 22.78
CA ALA A 1225 -40.30 -36.88 23.91
C ALA A 1225 -41.79 -36.68 23.63
N LEU A 1226 -42.17 -36.26 22.41
CA LEU A 1226 -43.58 -36.16 21.99
C LEU A 1226 -44.25 -37.54 21.88
N MET A 1227 -43.54 -38.57 21.41
CA MET A 1227 -44.06 -39.95 21.40
C MET A 1227 -44.27 -40.49 22.82
N LEU A 1228 -43.32 -40.26 23.74
CA LEU A 1228 -43.46 -40.69 25.14
C LEU A 1228 -44.58 -39.94 25.86
N PHE A 1229 -44.80 -38.66 25.55
CA PHE A 1229 -45.93 -37.88 26.07
C PHE A 1229 -47.28 -38.39 25.51
N TYR A 1230 -47.32 -38.78 24.23
CA TYR A 1230 -48.53 -39.34 23.60
C TYR A 1230 -48.88 -40.73 24.16
N ILE A 1231 -47.88 -41.57 24.47
CA ILE A 1231 -48.08 -42.88 25.09
C ILE A 1231 -48.53 -42.74 26.55
N HIS A 1232 -48.09 -41.71 27.28
CA HIS A 1232 -48.55 -41.48 28.66
C HIS A 1232 -49.99 -40.94 28.75
N VAL A 1233 -50.45 -40.19 27.74
CA VAL A 1233 -51.82 -39.65 27.68
C VAL A 1233 -52.85 -40.68 27.17
N VAL A 1234 -52.41 -41.77 26.52
CA VAL A 1234 -53.29 -42.86 26.06
C VAL A 1234 -53.41 -43.99 27.10
N VAL A 1235 -52.55 -44.01 28.13
CA VAL A 1235 -52.52 -45.04 29.19
C VAL A 1235 -53.09 -44.52 30.53
N VAL A 1236 -53.41 -43.23 30.64
CA VAL A 1236 -54.21 -42.62 31.72
C VAL A 1236 -55.61 -42.35 31.19
#